data_AF-A0A4Z1GYD5-F1
#
_entry.id   AF-A0A4Z1GYD5-F1
#
_cell.length_a   1.000
_cell.length_b   1.000
_cell.length_c   1.000
_cell.angle_alpha   90.00
_cell.angle_beta   90.00
_cell.angle_gamma   90.00
#
_symmetry.space_group_name_H-M   'P 1'
#
loop_
_entity.id
_entity.type
_entity.pdbx_description
1 polymer ?
#
loop_
_entity_poly.entity_id
_entity_poly.type
_entity_poly.pdbx_seq_one_letter_code
_entity_poly.pdbx_strand_id
1 'polypeptide(L)'
;MSGYSHDISPAYAFTGPGHQYPDPEASQSQNSIWPTHDSTPAQGTGGFSLDNARAEFAAASTEQRNQRREQVEGVDDILDMDFGGDSDDSDPDYREFGKGIRKMQNEVRQARHLDSDDDSDEAPAGRKKGKKRGAKGGRGRKPGIRGPRKAAEPTGDIKLRLGQANHAFLNGRCEEARDIAAEIVRINAETYEAWTLLSACFKELGEYNSAVKALMVAATWRPKHPGAWYAALNFALNETGDLRSEFLISAQYAAQQILRADSQDLEARRIKASLMLERRNLSHAAKEYEIILKRCPFDTEVIQTLASIYVDRGQVEVAMKLYTKTLDKFKKADVEIDTPFGWTDAYAYVELFGLMEKYTEGIKELRSVARWLVGRSEEGFWDQFVDDDREWDDDHIRRSECSQFDAKTFPLDTYGPGLPVELRVKLGLYRLFLGHYTEAMRHFSYLKTSDYNGQSLIEEFPHLFEEVADTLAEKGYNKDALDYYLPLAPGIGSEGASLQFKMGKCWLGEKSDQEAELCFQNAVQMEVDNIPARMELAKLYERLNEKDQSFMYVNEIIAIRRTQRQNENPAFGTGSSDPAPSKKPRRKHTSFPGIRRGQSRYAPRRLLNPAERKKEEAARAEHLQNQYSIMKAELEQMRAGDQTATYKWMEAAEDLIDDFRAFKTFYPWDKYVKFLGYTHDDKFQAETKLETDLTEMADRLSKKLGADAEDRTSATSASIPADYRGISFSSWLDIFLEYAICLAKDGHDRESYEICESARDAIVFYHKREDMFLIHVCWGTCALLCNDEEMCIRVARYFMREYQFTTDSYRMYAAIARLCQSPVSWYCSGPEQKYMLRQVKAMDFNLVDKSRRQRGYAEKAGYTSQDKDGKPILNDDMDVALLMLYGHILYSGTSYAYSLNYFLRAYALDPNNAIINLNIGLAYVHHSLKRQADNRQFMILQGLTFLFDYYNSRKQSTILEERQEAHYNLARVYHMLGVSHLAIKYYLRVLKENDGHESSREDIEIDTAYNLKILCMVTGNKKLANVIARKWLVI
;
A
#
# COMPACT_ATOMS: atom_id res chain seq x y z
N MET A 1 -66.60 -24.10 31.42
CA MET A 1 -66.52 -25.57 31.49
C MET A 1 -65.18 -25.87 32.14
N SER A 2 -65.12 -26.32 33.41
CA SER A 2 -65.38 -27.71 33.86
C SER A 2 -64.54 -28.69 33.06
N GLY A 3 -63.45 -29.27 33.55
CA GLY A 3 -63.08 -29.86 34.86
C GLY A 3 -62.16 -31.05 34.50
N TYR A 4 -61.41 -31.74 35.36
CA TYR A 4 -61.36 -31.93 36.82
C TYR A 4 -59.86 -31.99 37.22
N SER A 5 -59.41 -31.32 38.29
CA SER A 5 -59.28 -31.82 39.68
C SER A 5 -57.96 -32.58 39.94
N HIS A 6 -57.14 -32.20 40.95
CA HIS A 6 -57.18 -32.68 42.35
C HIS A 6 -56.98 -34.20 42.49
N ASP A 7 -56.08 -34.75 43.31
CA ASP A 7 -55.14 -34.23 44.34
C ASP A 7 -53.78 -35.00 44.22
N ILE A 8 -52.71 -34.94 45.04
CA ILE A 8 -52.54 -34.77 46.51
C ILE A 8 -51.17 -34.14 46.84
N SER A 9 -51.18 -33.19 47.78
CA SER A 9 -50.09 -32.87 48.74
C SER A 9 -50.66 -33.07 50.16
N PRO A 10 -49.97 -32.80 51.30
CA PRO A 10 -48.57 -32.41 51.52
C PRO A 10 -47.87 -33.18 52.68
N ALA A 11 -46.60 -32.85 52.98
CA ALA A 11 -46.04 -32.69 54.34
C ALA A 11 -44.68 -31.94 54.21
N TYR A 12 -44.35 -30.84 54.89
CA TYR A 12 -44.35 -30.48 56.32
C TYR A 12 -43.31 -31.27 57.17
N ALA A 13 -42.51 -30.65 58.05
CA ALA A 13 -42.29 -29.22 58.33
C ALA A 13 -41.17 -28.96 59.38
N PHE A 14 -40.48 -27.80 59.26
CA PHE A 14 -39.85 -27.00 60.35
C PHE A 14 -38.75 -27.72 61.20
N THR A 15 -37.96 -27.09 62.10
CA THR A 15 -37.74 -25.70 62.60
C THR A 15 -36.24 -25.37 62.49
N GLY A 16 -35.77 -24.19 62.05
CA GLY A 16 -35.63 -22.97 62.89
C GLY A 16 -34.20 -22.86 63.51
N PRO A 17 -33.80 -21.75 64.18
CA PRO A 17 -34.39 -20.42 64.28
C PRO A 17 -33.61 -19.37 63.47
N GLY A 18 -34.02 -18.10 63.51
CA GLY A 18 -33.26 -16.98 62.91
C GLY A 18 -32.39 -16.21 63.92
N HIS A 19 -31.36 -15.53 63.41
CA HIS A 19 -30.78 -14.33 64.03
C HIS A 19 -31.02 -13.12 63.12
N GLN A 20 -30.99 -11.93 63.71
CA GLN A 20 -31.49 -10.68 63.11
C GLN A 20 -30.42 -9.58 63.19
N TYR A 21 -30.50 -8.61 62.28
CA TYR A 21 -29.65 -7.40 62.12
C TYR A 21 -28.24 -7.59 61.53
N PRO A 22 -27.67 -6.54 60.90
CA PRO A 22 -28.24 -5.22 60.60
C PRO A 22 -28.33 -4.89 59.08
N ASP A 23 -29.18 -3.91 58.75
CA ASP A 23 -28.95 -3.05 57.56
C ASP A 23 -27.72 -2.16 57.83
N PRO A 24 -26.78 -2.03 56.89
CA PRO A 24 -25.96 -0.84 56.75
C PRO A 24 -26.75 0.23 55.97
N GLU A 25 -26.88 1.43 56.53
CA GLU A 25 -27.80 2.46 56.03
C GLU A 25 -27.46 3.00 54.63
N ALA A 26 -28.49 3.47 53.92
CA ALA A 26 -28.39 4.10 52.61
C ALA A 26 -27.43 5.31 52.61
N SER A 27 -26.21 5.10 52.12
CA SER A 27 -25.15 6.10 52.12
C SER A 27 -24.62 6.35 50.70
N GLN A 28 -25.27 7.31 50.05
CA GLN A 28 -24.65 8.28 49.15
C GLN A 28 -23.90 7.73 47.92
N SER A 29 -24.63 7.64 46.80
CA SER A 29 -24.06 7.87 45.48
C SER A 29 -23.68 9.36 45.28
N GLN A 30 -22.80 9.89 46.14
CA GLN A 30 -22.25 11.25 45.99
C GLN A 30 -21.01 11.23 45.11
N ASN A 31 -21.11 11.90 43.96
CA ASN A 31 -20.13 12.86 43.45
C ASN A 31 -18.65 12.63 43.83
N SER A 32 -17.99 11.74 43.08
CA SER A 32 -16.64 12.02 42.56
C SER A 32 -16.84 12.43 41.08
N ILE A 33 -16.84 13.71 40.70
CA ILE A 33 -15.86 14.78 40.97
C ILE A 33 -14.45 14.31 40.66
N TRP A 34 -14.07 14.49 39.40
CA TRP A 34 -12.71 14.95 39.09
C TRP A 34 -12.67 16.44 39.44
N PRO A 35 -11.79 16.91 40.34
CA PRO A 35 -11.70 18.32 40.67
C PRO A 35 -10.93 19.08 39.58
N THR A 36 -11.64 19.84 38.75
CA THR A 36 -11.02 20.79 37.81
C THR A 36 -10.73 22.10 38.51
N HIS A 37 -9.45 22.36 38.77
CA HIS A 37 -8.87 23.65 39.18
C HIS A 37 -9.61 24.45 40.27
N ASP A 38 -9.14 24.31 41.51
CA ASP A 38 -9.03 25.47 42.40
C ASP A 38 -7.68 25.41 43.13
N SER A 39 -7.09 26.58 43.43
CA SER A 39 -5.65 26.67 43.78
C SER A 39 -5.39 26.96 45.26
N THR A 40 -4.81 26.02 46.01
CA THR A 40 -3.92 26.28 47.17
C THR A 40 -3.21 24.99 47.64
N PRO A 41 -2.04 25.07 48.32
CA PRO A 41 -1.22 23.89 48.65
C PRO A 41 -1.37 23.41 50.11
N ALA A 42 -1.50 22.10 50.33
CA ALA A 42 -1.33 21.49 51.65
C ALA A 42 -0.79 20.05 51.60
N GLN A 43 0.39 19.89 52.21
CA GLN A 43 0.90 18.77 53.02
C GLN A 43 -0.02 17.55 53.23
N GLY A 44 0.50 16.34 53.03
CA GLY A 44 -0.22 15.08 53.25
C GLY A 44 0.20 14.28 54.50
N THR A 45 -0.57 13.24 54.83
CA THR A 45 -0.16 12.03 55.60
C THR A 45 -1.32 11.03 55.66
N GLY A 46 -1.02 9.74 55.88
CA GLY A 46 -2.02 8.71 56.22
C GLY A 46 -2.32 7.71 55.09
N GLY A 47 -1.66 6.55 55.13
CA GLY A 47 -1.96 5.43 54.23
C GLY A 47 -2.83 4.36 54.90
N PHE A 48 -3.85 3.88 54.19
CA PHE A 48 -4.55 2.63 54.49
C PHE A 48 -4.64 1.77 53.22
N SER A 49 -4.67 0.45 53.38
CA SER A 49 -4.22 -0.49 52.34
C SER A 49 -5.26 -0.81 51.27
N LEU A 50 -4.79 -0.81 50.01
CA LEU A 50 -5.46 -1.28 48.80
C LEU A 50 -5.70 -2.81 48.78
N ASP A 51 -5.08 -3.55 49.69
CA ASP A 51 -5.07 -5.02 49.70
C ASP A 51 -6.30 -5.65 50.33
N ASN A 52 -6.97 -4.93 51.25
CA ASN A 52 -8.23 -5.41 51.84
C ASN A 52 -9.34 -5.49 50.77
N ALA A 53 -9.45 -4.47 49.91
CA ALA A 53 -10.40 -4.44 48.80
C ALA A 53 -10.12 -5.55 47.75
N ARG A 54 -8.87 -6.03 47.64
CA ARG A 54 -8.50 -7.15 46.76
C ARG A 54 -9.01 -8.51 47.29
N ALA A 55 -9.22 -8.64 48.60
CA ALA A 55 -9.63 -9.90 49.24
C ALA A 55 -11.13 -10.18 49.11
N GLU A 56 -11.99 -9.19 49.35
CA GLU A 56 -13.46 -9.37 49.32
C GLU A 56 -13.97 -9.76 47.93
N PHE A 57 -13.42 -9.14 46.88
CA PHE A 57 -13.79 -9.40 45.48
C PHE A 57 -13.59 -10.88 45.07
N ALA A 58 -12.54 -11.53 45.58
CA ALA A 58 -12.22 -12.92 45.26
C ALA A 58 -13.17 -13.92 45.94
N ALA A 59 -13.68 -13.59 47.13
CA ALA A 59 -14.56 -14.48 47.90
C ALA A 59 -15.99 -14.50 47.36
N ALA A 60 -16.55 -13.33 47.02
CA ALA A 60 -17.95 -13.24 46.55
C ALA A 60 -18.20 -13.97 45.22
N SER A 61 -17.19 -14.04 44.33
CA SER A 61 -17.36 -14.64 43.00
C SER A 61 -17.46 -16.18 43.04
N THR A 62 -16.77 -16.84 43.96
CA THR A 62 -16.69 -18.33 43.99
C THR A 62 -17.96 -18.99 44.54
N GLU A 63 -18.71 -18.33 45.42
CA GLU A 63 -19.89 -18.93 46.06
C GLU A 63 -21.13 -18.95 45.15
N GLN A 64 -21.35 -17.91 44.34
CA GLN A 64 -22.46 -17.86 43.36
C GLN A 64 -22.34 -18.94 42.26
N ARG A 65 -21.11 -19.28 41.85
CA ARG A 65 -20.80 -20.20 40.73
C ARG A 65 -21.31 -21.63 40.97
N ASN A 66 -21.48 -22.05 42.22
CA ASN A 66 -21.95 -23.40 42.54
C ASN A 66 -23.48 -23.60 42.35
N GLN A 67 -24.29 -22.53 42.38
CA GLN A 67 -25.75 -22.66 42.45
C GLN A 67 -26.46 -22.74 41.08
N ARG A 68 -25.79 -22.36 39.98
CA ARG A 68 -26.42 -22.23 38.64
C ARG A 68 -26.25 -23.44 37.71
N ARG A 69 -25.54 -24.50 38.15
CA ARG A 69 -24.95 -25.51 37.25
C ARG A 69 -25.87 -26.64 36.77
N GLU A 70 -27.17 -26.61 37.07
CA GLU A 70 -28.06 -27.78 36.92
C GLU A 70 -29.03 -27.74 35.71
N GLN A 71 -29.02 -26.72 34.83
CA GLN A 71 -30.11 -26.51 33.87
C GLN A 71 -29.71 -26.32 32.37
N VAL A 72 -29.82 -27.42 31.61
CA VAL A 72 -30.29 -27.53 30.20
C VAL A 72 -29.27 -27.31 29.04
N GLU A 73 -29.50 -27.99 27.90
CA GLU A 73 -28.56 -28.26 26.79
C GLU A 73 -29.18 -28.12 25.35
N GLY A 74 -28.46 -27.59 24.34
CA GLY A 74 -28.85 -27.56 22.89
C GLY A 74 -28.30 -26.34 22.08
N VAL A 75 -28.39 -26.14 20.74
CA VAL A 75 -28.48 -26.98 19.48
C VAL A 75 -27.92 -26.13 18.28
N ASP A 76 -27.55 -26.74 17.14
CA ASP A 76 -26.81 -26.21 15.95
C ASP A 76 -27.72 -26.14 14.64
N ASP A 77 -27.38 -25.84 13.35
CA ASP A 77 -26.18 -25.64 12.47
C ASP A 77 -26.58 -24.99 11.06
N ILE A 78 -25.69 -24.96 10.03
CA ILE A 78 -25.89 -24.93 8.51
C ILE A 78 -25.52 -23.63 7.67
N LEU A 79 -25.15 -23.79 6.36
CA LEU A 79 -24.27 -22.92 5.50
C LEU A 79 -24.59 -22.80 3.94
N ASP A 80 -23.97 -21.78 3.28
CA ASP A 80 -23.31 -21.64 1.91
C ASP A 80 -23.94 -21.70 0.46
N MET A 81 -23.25 -21.01 -0.51
CA MET A 81 -23.11 -21.12 -2.02
C MET A 81 -23.16 -19.76 -2.82
N ASP A 82 -22.83 -19.60 -4.14
CA ASP A 82 -21.58 -19.81 -4.97
C ASP A 82 -21.67 -19.03 -6.36
N PHE A 83 -20.68 -19.08 -7.30
CA PHE A 83 -20.42 -18.10 -8.42
C PHE A 83 -20.20 -18.62 -9.90
N GLY A 84 -20.07 -17.67 -10.88
CA GLY A 84 -19.66 -17.80 -12.32
C GLY A 84 -19.71 -16.42 -13.06
N GLY A 85 -19.31 -16.12 -14.32
CA GLY A 85 -18.73 -16.81 -15.52
C GLY A 85 -19.40 -16.32 -16.85
N ASP A 86 -18.83 -16.14 -18.06
CA ASP A 86 -17.46 -16.17 -18.66
C ASP A 86 -17.44 -15.52 -20.12
N SER A 87 -16.27 -15.13 -20.69
CA SER A 87 -15.87 -15.17 -22.15
C SER A 87 -14.64 -14.27 -22.51
N ASP A 88 -13.75 -14.74 -23.41
CA ASP A 88 -12.33 -14.28 -23.51
C ASP A 88 -11.91 -13.44 -24.77
N ASP A 89 -10.59 -13.25 -24.95
CA ASP A 89 -9.76 -12.71 -26.06
C ASP A 89 -9.63 -11.16 -26.16
N SER A 90 -9.14 -10.55 -25.08
CA SER A 90 -9.07 -9.08 -24.93
C SER A 90 -7.66 -8.61 -24.52
N ASP A 91 -7.15 -7.57 -25.19
CA ASP A 91 -6.52 -6.46 -24.46
C ASP A 91 -7.67 -5.83 -23.63
N PRO A 92 -7.69 -5.98 -22.28
CA PRO A 92 -8.85 -5.65 -21.46
C PRO A 92 -9.18 -4.16 -21.59
N ASP A 93 -8.17 -3.31 -21.40
CA ASP A 93 -8.21 -1.86 -21.51
C ASP A 93 -8.73 -1.43 -22.88
N TYR A 94 -8.26 -2.04 -23.98
CA TYR A 94 -8.72 -1.71 -25.33
C TYR A 94 -10.19 -2.11 -25.56
N ARG A 95 -10.62 -3.29 -25.09
CA ARG A 95 -12.04 -3.68 -25.17
C ARG A 95 -12.90 -2.81 -24.24
N GLU A 96 -12.40 -2.41 -23.08
CA GLU A 96 -13.10 -1.55 -22.12
C GLU A 96 -13.24 -0.11 -22.61
N PHE A 97 -12.16 0.50 -23.09
CA PHE A 97 -12.15 1.80 -23.74
C PHE A 97 -13.12 1.84 -24.94
N GLY A 98 -13.10 0.77 -25.77
CA GLY A 98 -14.05 0.57 -26.86
C GLY A 98 -15.52 0.38 -26.41
N LYS A 99 -15.77 -0.18 -25.21
CA LYS A 99 -17.10 -0.20 -24.57
C LYS A 99 -17.46 1.20 -24.04
N GLY A 100 -16.52 1.92 -23.44
CA GLY A 100 -16.69 3.26 -22.87
C GLY A 100 -17.14 4.30 -23.90
N ILE A 101 -16.47 4.36 -25.06
CA ILE A 101 -16.90 5.23 -26.18
C ILE A 101 -18.32 4.87 -26.63
N ARG A 102 -18.68 3.58 -26.71
CA ARG A 102 -20.04 3.13 -27.07
C ARG A 102 -21.07 3.45 -25.98
N LYS A 103 -20.69 3.40 -24.70
CA LYS A 103 -21.53 3.78 -23.56
C LYS A 103 -21.86 5.27 -23.64
N MET A 104 -20.84 6.11 -23.78
CA MET A 104 -20.97 7.56 -23.97
C MET A 104 -21.85 7.91 -25.19
N GLN A 105 -21.65 7.24 -26.34
CA GLN A 105 -22.53 7.40 -27.51
C GLN A 105 -23.99 7.03 -27.24
N ASN A 106 -24.25 6.04 -26.37
CA ASN A 106 -25.61 5.63 -26.01
C ASN A 106 -26.22 6.57 -24.96
N GLU A 107 -25.44 7.07 -24.00
CA GLU A 107 -25.86 8.06 -23.00
C GLU A 107 -26.26 9.39 -23.68
N VAL A 108 -25.44 9.89 -24.61
CA VAL A 108 -25.75 11.08 -25.43
C VAL A 108 -27.00 10.86 -26.31
N ARG A 109 -27.29 9.62 -26.72
CA ARG A 109 -28.55 9.28 -27.43
C ARG A 109 -29.75 9.13 -26.50
N GLN A 110 -29.56 8.71 -25.26
CA GLN A 110 -30.64 8.56 -24.27
C GLN A 110 -31.06 9.91 -23.67
N ALA A 111 -30.13 10.86 -23.51
CA ALA A 111 -30.44 12.24 -23.10
C ALA A 111 -31.49 12.90 -24.03
N ARG A 112 -31.45 12.62 -25.34
CA ARG A 112 -32.45 13.07 -26.33
C ARG A 112 -33.88 12.54 -26.12
N HIS A 113 -34.07 11.50 -25.31
CA HIS A 113 -35.35 10.84 -25.06
C HIS A 113 -35.97 11.17 -23.68
N LEU A 114 -35.38 12.11 -22.93
CA LEU A 114 -35.91 12.57 -21.64
C LEU A 114 -36.41 14.03 -21.70
N ASP A 115 -36.02 14.79 -22.72
CA ASP A 115 -36.45 16.18 -22.97
C ASP A 115 -37.66 16.28 -23.95
N SER A 116 -38.35 15.16 -24.29
CA SER A 116 -39.38 15.12 -25.35
C SER A 116 -40.83 14.90 -24.92
N ASP A 117 -41.09 14.60 -23.66
CA ASP A 117 -42.39 14.08 -23.20
C ASP A 117 -43.13 15.08 -22.30
N ASP A 118 -43.49 16.24 -22.87
CA ASP A 118 -44.45 17.18 -22.26
C ASP A 118 -45.22 17.99 -23.32
N ASP A 119 -46.18 17.36 -24.01
CA ASP A 119 -47.51 17.96 -24.25
C ASP A 119 -48.57 16.88 -24.63
N SER A 120 -49.83 17.28 -24.48
CA SER A 120 -51.13 16.67 -24.83
C SER A 120 -51.23 15.91 -26.19
N ASP A 121 -52.16 14.97 -26.45
CA ASP A 121 -53.47 14.69 -25.82
C ASP A 121 -54.06 13.28 -26.13
N GLU A 122 -55.21 12.96 -25.51
CA GLU A 122 -56.26 11.95 -25.84
C GLU A 122 -55.94 10.43 -25.99
N ALA A 123 -56.97 9.63 -25.75
CA ALA A 123 -57.02 8.15 -25.76
C ALA A 123 -58.06 7.67 -26.84
N PRO A 124 -58.52 6.39 -26.94
CA PRO A 124 -58.18 5.18 -26.19
C PRO A 124 -58.06 3.87 -27.04
N ALA A 125 -57.90 2.75 -26.32
CA ALA A 125 -58.14 1.35 -26.74
C ALA A 125 -57.13 0.66 -27.71
N GLY A 126 -56.89 -0.65 -27.59
CA GLY A 126 -57.24 -1.55 -26.48
C GLY A 126 -57.28 -3.05 -26.79
N ARG A 127 -57.23 -3.86 -25.70
CA ARG A 127 -57.65 -5.29 -25.58
C ARG A 127 -56.84 -6.40 -26.29
N LYS A 128 -56.77 -7.53 -25.54
CA LYS A 128 -56.44 -8.93 -25.91
C LYS A 128 -54.95 -9.23 -26.17
N LYS A 129 -54.30 -10.00 -25.28
CA LYS A 129 -54.36 -11.48 -25.13
C LYS A 129 -53.73 -12.23 -26.33
N GLY A 130 -52.47 -12.63 -26.18
CA GLY A 130 -51.71 -13.41 -27.16
C GLY A 130 -52.00 -14.92 -27.18
N LYS A 131 -51.10 -15.72 -27.77
CA LYS A 131 -51.17 -17.19 -27.79
C LYS A 131 -49.79 -17.85 -27.92
N LYS A 132 -49.70 -19.11 -27.50
CA LYS A 132 -48.50 -19.99 -27.59
C LYS A 132 -48.27 -20.52 -29.02
N ARG A 133 -47.11 -21.18 -29.19
CA ARG A 133 -46.61 -22.02 -30.32
C ARG A 133 -45.83 -21.24 -31.40
N GLY A 134 -44.78 -21.81 -32.01
CA GLY A 134 -44.05 -23.03 -31.64
C GLY A 134 -43.36 -23.76 -32.81
N ALA A 135 -42.09 -24.13 -32.59
CA ALA A 135 -41.28 -25.13 -33.32
C ALA A 135 -40.88 -24.88 -34.81
N LYS A 136 -39.57 -25.12 -35.05
CA LYS A 136 -38.91 -25.56 -36.30
C LYS A 136 -39.05 -24.76 -37.60
N GLY A 137 -37.94 -24.10 -37.96
CA GLY A 137 -37.21 -24.45 -39.19
C GLY A 137 -37.33 -23.51 -40.40
N GLY A 138 -36.18 -23.22 -41.04
CA GLY A 138 -36.13 -22.67 -42.41
C GLY A 138 -35.39 -21.34 -42.59
N ARG A 139 -34.07 -21.44 -42.88
CA ARG A 139 -33.29 -20.49 -43.71
C ARG A 139 -33.71 -19.00 -43.66
N GLY A 140 -33.33 -18.30 -42.59
CA GLY A 140 -33.32 -16.83 -42.61
C GLY A 140 -32.32 -16.30 -43.64
N ARG A 141 -32.80 -15.55 -44.66
CA ARG A 141 -31.94 -14.70 -45.48
C ARG A 141 -31.26 -13.67 -44.57
N LYS A 142 -29.95 -13.43 -44.72
CA LYS A 142 -29.27 -12.33 -44.02
C LYS A 142 -30.01 -11.02 -44.36
N PRO A 143 -30.44 -10.20 -43.38
CA PRO A 143 -30.95 -8.87 -43.68
C PRO A 143 -29.81 -8.05 -44.28
N GLY A 144 -30.04 -7.45 -45.44
CA GLY A 144 -29.06 -6.56 -46.07
C GLY A 144 -28.76 -5.38 -45.15
N ILE A 145 -27.48 -5.13 -44.88
CA ILE A 145 -27.05 -4.02 -44.03
C ILE A 145 -27.42 -2.71 -44.72
N ARG A 146 -28.52 -2.09 -44.29
CA ARG A 146 -28.84 -0.70 -44.64
C ARG A 146 -27.73 0.18 -44.06
N GLY A 147 -26.99 0.85 -44.93
CA GLY A 147 -25.92 1.75 -44.51
C GLY A 147 -26.42 2.89 -43.62
N PRO A 148 -25.53 3.55 -42.85
CA PRO A 148 -25.90 4.74 -42.08
C PRO A 148 -26.50 5.80 -42.99
N ARG A 149 -27.51 6.54 -42.48
CA ARG A 149 -28.05 7.72 -43.18
C ARG A 149 -26.94 8.77 -43.35
N LYS A 150 -27.01 9.57 -44.42
CA LYS A 150 -26.26 10.84 -44.51
C LYS A 150 -26.66 11.68 -43.29
N ALA A 151 -25.70 12.25 -42.58
CA ALA A 151 -25.98 13.11 -41.43
C ALA A 151 -26.93 14.26 -41.83
N ALA A 152 -27.86 14.61 -40.94
CA ALA A 152 -28.77 15.71 -41.18
C ALA A 152 -27.99 17.03 -41.23
N GLU A 153 -28.28 17.89 -42.20
CA GLU A 153 -27.62 19.19 -42.31
C GLU A 153 -28.10 20.10 -41.16
N PRO A 154 -27.20 20.78 -40.44
CA PRO A 154 -27.58 21.51 -39.23
C PRO A 154 -28.53 22.68 -39.54
N THR A 155 -29.56 22.80 -38.70
CA THR A 155 -30.57 23.87 -38.70
C THR A 155 -29.92 25.26 -38.68
N GLY A 156 -30.61 26.28 -39.20
CA GLY A 156 -30.12 27.66 -39.23
C GLY A 156 -29.60 28.15 -37.87
N ASP A 157 -30.33 27.87 -36.81
CA ASP A 157 -29.99 28.28 -35.43
C ASP A 157 -28.70 27.62 -34.93
N ILE A 158 -28.43 26.36 -35.33
CA ILE A 158 -27.19 25.65 -35.01
C ILE A 158 -26.01 26.31 -35.73
N LYS A 159 -26.20 26.70 -37.00
CA LYS A 159 -25.18 27.42 -37.78
C LYS A 159 -24.92 28.83 -37.20
N LEU A 160 -25.95 29.52 -36.72
CA LEU A 160 -25.84 30.82 -36.06
C LEU A 160 -25.07 30.71 -34.74
N ARG A 161 -25.46 29.77 -33.86
CA ARG A 161 -24.78 29.49 -32.58
C ARG A 161 -23.32 29.07 -32.79
N LEU A 162 -23.03 28.27 -33.82
CA LEU A 162 -21.65 27.89 -34.16
C LEU A 162 -20.82 29.09 -34.65
N GLY A 163 -21.44 30.02 -35.38
CA GLY A 163 -20.83 31.31 -35.72
C GLY A 163 -20.53 32.17 -34.49
N GLN A 164 -21.44 32.22 -33.52
CA GLN A 164 -21.24 32.93 -32.24
C GLN A 164 -20.12 32.30 -31.41
N ALA A 165 -20.08 30.97 -31.29
CA ALA A 165 -19.04 30.25 -30.56
C ALA A 165 -17.65 30.43 -31.20
N ASN A 166 -17.55 30.33 -32.54
CA ASN A 166 -16.32 30.65 -33.27
C ASN A 166 -15.87 32.10 -33.04
N HIS A 167 -16.80 33.05 -33.02
CA HIS A 167 -16.49 34.46 -32.74
C HIS A 167 -16.05 34.66 -31.29
N ALA A 168 -16.62 33.98 -30.30
CA ALA A 168 -16.15 34.02 -28.92
C ALA A 168 -14.71 33.46 -28.81
N PHE A 169 -14.44 32.32 -29.45
CA PHE A 169 -13.12 31.68 -29.46
C PHE A 169 -12.04 32.57 -30.11
N LEU A 170 -12.33 33.16 -31.28
CA LEU A 170 -11.42 34.10 -31.96
C LEU A 170 -11.15 35.39 -31.17
N ASN A 171 -12.01 35.74 -30.21
CA ASN A 171 -11.80 36.84 -29.26
C ASN A 171 -11.14 36.38 -27.94
N GLY A 172 -10.59 35.17 -27.88
CA GLY A 172 -9.94 34.60 -26.68
C GLY A 172 -10.89 34.18 -25.56
N ARG A 173 -12.22 34.29 -25.74
CA ARG A 173 -13.23 33.96 -24.72
C ARG A 173 -13.58 32.47 -24.77
N CYS A 174 -12.60 31.64 -24.42
CA CYS A 174 -12.66 30.18 -24.58
C CYS A 174 -13.73 29.50 -23.70
N GLU A 175 -14.03 30.05 -22.51
CA GLU A 175 -15.11 29.53 -21.65
C GLU A 175 -16.51 29.76 -22.26
N GLU A 176 -16.77 30.98 -22.75
CA GLU A 176 -18.01 31.32 -23.44
C GLU A 176 -18.17 30.50 -24.73
N ALA A 177 -17.08 30.30 -25.48
CA ALA A 177 -17.07 29.44 -26.66
C ALA A 177 -17.34 27.96 -26.32
N ARG A 178 -16.73 27.44 -25.25
CA ARG A 178 -16.98 26.08 -24.71
C ARG A 178 -18.45 25.88 -24.39
N ASP A 179 -19.06 26.82 -23.66
CA ASP A 179 -20.42 26.65 -23.15
C ASP A 179 -21.46 26.74 -24.27
N ILE A 180 -21.30 27.65 -25.24
CA ILE A 180 -22.14 27.68 -26.45
C ILE A 180 -21.94 26.40 -27.27
N ALA A 181 -20.72 25.91 -27.44
CA ALA A 181 -20.45 24.68 -28.20
C ALA A 181 -20.98 23.42 -27.50
N ALA A 182 -21.00 23.39 -26.16
CA ALA A 182 -21.63 22.33 -25.37
C ALA A 182 -23.16 22.35 -25.52
N GLU A 183 -23.80 23.53 -25.56
CA GLU A 183 -25.23 23.64 -25.85
C GLU A 183 -25.57 23.18 -27.28
N ILE A 184 -24.72 23.51 -28.27
CA ILE A 184 -24.85 22.99 -29.64
C ILE A 184 -24.77 21.45 -29.65
N VAL A 185 -23.88 20.85 -28.86
CA VAL A 185 -23.78 19.39 -28.73
C VAL A 185 -25.00 18.79 -28.03
N ARG A 186 -25.58 19.44 -27.00
CA ARG A 186 -26.84 18.99 -26.38
C ARG A 186 -27.98 18.93 -27.42
N ILE A 187 -28.12 19.98 -28.24
CA ILE A 187 -29.15 20.06 -29.28
C ILE A 187 -28.86 19.06 -30.41
N ASN A 188 -27.65 19.10 -30.99
CA ASN A 188 -27.24 18.20 -32.06
C ASN A 188 -25.81 17.66 -31.94
N ALA A 189 -25.68 16.59 -31.15
CA ALA A 189 -24.46 15.81 -30.98
C ALA A 189 -23.86 15.21 -32.28
N GLU A 190 -24.57 15.22 -33.41
CA GLU A 190 -24.02 14.78 -34.71
C GLU A 190 -23.23 15.89 -35.44
N THR A 191 -23.19 17.11 -34.88
CA THR A 191 -22.48 18.27 -35.45
C THR A 191 -20.98 18.17 -35.20
N TYR A 192 -20.25 17.57 -36.14
CA TYR A 192 -18.78 17.41 -36.09
C TYR A 192 -18.04 18.72 -35.75
N GLU A 193 -18.44 19.82 -36.39
CA GLU A 193 -17.82 21.14 -36.27
C GLU A 193 -17.87 21.69 -34.83
N ALA A 194 -18.91 21.35 -34.07
CA ALA A 194 -19.05 21.76 -32.67
C ALA A 194 -18.12 20.96 -31.74
N TRP A 195 -17.92 19.66 -32.01
CA TRP A 195 -16.96 18.83 -31.26
C TRP A 195 -15.51 19.25 -31.52
N THR A 196 -15.16 19.63 -32.75
CA THR A 196 -13.83 20.19 -33.05
C THR A 196 -13.60 21.53 -32.36
N LEU A 197 -14.63 22.39 -32.27
CA LEU A 197 -14.54 23.65 -31.54
C LEU A 197 -14.41 23.43 -30.03
N LEU A 198 -15.17 22.49 -29.45
CA LEU A 198 -15.00 22.07 -28.05
C LEU A 198 -13.57 21.61 -27.77
N SER A 199 -12.98 20.78 -28.64
CA SER A 199 -11.59 20.35 -28.49
C SER A 199 -10.59 21.51 -28.54
N ALA A 200 -10.82 22.52 -29.37
CA ALA A 200 -9.98 23.71 -29.42
C ALA A 200 -10.11 24.51 -28.11
N CYS A 201 -11.33 24.73 -27.62
CA CYS A 201 -11.57 25.38 -26.33
C CYS A 201 -10.91 24.63 -25.16
N PHE A 202 -11.03 23.29 -25.12
CA PHE A 202 -10.38 22.47 -24.09
C PHE A 202 -8.85 22.51 -24.18
N LYS A 203 -8.25 22.60 -25.38
CA LYS A 203 -6.80 22.78 -25.56
C LYS A 203 -6.31 24.10 -24.95
N GLU A 204 -6.96 25.22 -25.29
CA GLU A 204 -6.59 26.54 -24.75
C GLU A 204 -6.83 26.66 -23.23
N LEU A 205 -7.71 25.82 -22.66
CA LEU A 205 -7.94 25.70 -21.22
C LEU A 205 -7.03 24.67 -20.52
N GLY A 206 -6.14 23.97 -21.25
CA GLY A 206 -5.25 22.93 -20.70
C GLY A 206 -5.91 21.58 -20.41
N GLU A 207 -7.18 21.38 -20.75
CA GLU A 207 -7.92 20.13 -20.56
C GLU A 207 -7.66 19.10 -21.69
N TYR A 208 -6.40 18.68 -21.88
CA TYR A 208 -6.01 17.75 -22.94
C TYR A 208 -6.85 16.45 -23.00
N ASN A 209 -7.25 15.93 -21.83
CA ASN A 209 -8.06 14.71 -21.73
C ASN A 209 -9.50 14.92 -22.27
N SER A 210 -10.11 16.07 -21.98
CA SER A 210 -11.41 16.49 -22.54
C SER A 210 -11.32 16.75 -24.04
N ALA A 211 -10.21 17.36 -24.50
CA ALA A 211 -9.95 17.63 -25.92
C ALA A 211 -9.83 16.34 -26.76
N VAL A 212 -8.97 15.39 -26.36
CA VAL A 212 -8.83 14.08 -27.03
C VAL A 212 -10.18 13.36 -27.12
N LYS A 213 -10.96 13.32 -26.02
CA LYS A 213 -12.29 12.71 -26.01
C LYS A 213 -13.25 13.39 -27.00
N ALA A 214 -13.24 14.72 -27.08
CA ALA A 214 -14.08 15.47 -28.02
C ALA A 214 -13.73 15.15 -29.48
N LEU A 215 -12.45 15.09 -29.86
CA LEU A 215 -12.01 14.71 -31.20
C LEU A 215 -12.35 13.25 -31.55
N MET A 216 -12.17 12.32 -30.62
CA MET A 216 -12.54 10.93 -30.83
C MET A 216 -14.05 10.77 -31.05
N VAL A 217 -14.88 11.47 -30.27
CA VAL A 217 -16.33 11.49 -30.49
C VAL A 217 -16.66 12.10 -31.85
N ALA A 218 -16.05 13.25 -32.22
CA ALA A 218 -16.21 13.86 -33.54
C ALA A 218 -15.94 12.87 -34.68
N ALA A 219 -14.82 12.15 -34.61
CA ALA A 219 -14.42 11.17 -35.61
C ALA A 219 -15.37 9.96 -35.69
N THR A 220 -16.02 9.55 -34.58
CA THR A 220 -17.04 8.48 -34.63
C THR A 220 -18.29 8.84 -35.43
N TRP A 221 -18.61 10.13 -35.61
CA TRP A 221 -19.71 10.58 -36.48
C TRP A 221 -19.31 10.64 -37.95
N ARG A 222 -18.01 10.66 -38.28
CA ARG A 222 -17.46 10.60 -39.65
C ARG A 222 -16.59 9.36 -39.90
N PRO A 223 -17.06 8.12 -39.61
CA PRO A 223 -16.22 6.91 -39.56
C PRO A 223 -15.67 6.44 -40.93
N LYS A 224 -16.07 7.09 -42.04
CA LYS A 224 -15.54 6.84 -43.40
C LYS A 224 -14.48 7.84 -43.84
N HIS A 225 -14.16 8.86 -43.04
CA HIS A 225 -13.18 9.89 -43.40
C HIS A 225 -11.91 9.73 -42.55
N PRO A 226 -10.80 9.21 -43.11
CA PRO A 226 -9.54 9.04 -42.38
C PRO A 226 -9.05 10.33 -41.72
N GLY A 227 -9.21 11.48 -42.37
CA GLY A 227 -8.76 12.79 -41.87
C GLY A 227 -9.29 13.17 -40.48
N ALA A 228 -10.51 12.77 -40.13
CA ALA A 228 -11.07 13.02 -38.79
C ALA A 228 -10.37 12.17 -37.70
N TRP A 229 -9.96 10.94 -38.04
CA TRP A 229 -9.19 10.08 -37.15
C TRP A 229 -7.71 10.47 -37.11
N TYR A 230 -7.16 10.96 -38.22
CA TYR A 230 -5.82 11.56 -38.27
C TYR A 230 -5.70 12.80 -37.38
N ALA A 231 -6.72 13.68 -37.35
CA ALA A 231 -6.77 14.80 -36.42
C ALA A 231 -6.74 14.33 -34.95
N ALA A 232 -7.54 13.32 -34.59
CA ALA A 232 -7.55 12.76 -33.25
C ALA A 232 -6.23 12.04 -32.89
N LEU A 233 -5.61 11.35 -33.86
CA LEU A 233 -4.33 10.66 -33.70
C LEU A 233 -3.19 11.66 -33.48
N ASN A 234 -3.07 12.67 -34.33
CA ASN A 234 -2.00 13.67 -34.26
C ASN A 234 -2.11 14.49 -32.96
N PHE A 235 -3.33 14.84 -32.53
CA PHE A 235 -3.54 15.50 -31.22
C PHE A 235 -3.02 14.63 -30.07
N ALA A 236 -3.41 13.34 -30.04
CA ALA A 236 -3.06 12.40 -28.98
C ALA A 236 -1.58 11.98 -28.93
N LEU A 237 -0.77 12.34 -29.94
CA LEU A 237 0.67 12.04 -30.00
C LEU A 237 1.55 13.28 -29.88
N ASN A 238 1.14 14.41 -30.47
CA ASN A 238 1.98 15.59 -30.65
C ASN A 238 1.53 16.79 -29.81
N GLU A 239 0.25 16.89 -29.42
CA GLU A 239 -0.29 18.06 -28.72
C GLU A 239 -0.50 17.85 -27.20
N THR A 240 -0.27 16.65 -26.69
CA THR A 240 -0.45 16.28 -25.27
C THR A 240 0.79 16.47 -24.39
N GLY A 241 1.95 16.78 -24.97
CA GLY A 241 3.22 16.89 -24.24
C GLY A 241 3.53 15.63 -23.40
N ASP A 242 3.97 15.84 -22.16
CA ASP A 242 4.35 14.78 -21.22
C ASP A 242 3.24 13.75 -20.94
N LEU A 243 1.97 14.12 -21.14
CA LEU A 243 0.81 13.24 -20.96
C LEU A 243 0.64 12.20 -22.09
N ARG A 244 1.51 12.18 -23.12
CA ARG A 244 1.49 11.22 -24.24
C ARG A 244 1.26 9.77 -23.80
N SER A 245 1.91 9.34 -22.71
CA SER A 245 1.82 7.98 -22.18
C SER A 245 0.39 7.56 -21.78
N GLU A 246 -0.43 8.49 -21.29
CA GLU A 246 -1.84 8.23 -20.95
C GLU A 246 -2.72 8.04 -22.20
N PHE A 247 -2.35 8.66 -23.33
CA PHE A 247 -3.17 8.71 -24.54
C PHE A 247 -2.82 7.64 -25.59
N LEU A 248 -1.85 6.76 -25.32
CA LEU A 248 -1.45 5.68 -26.26
C LEU A 248 -2.61 4.76 -26.66
N ILE A 249 -3.53 4.45 -25.74
CA ILE A 249 -4.74 3.64 -26.04
C ILE A 249 -5.68 4.40 -26.99
N SER A 250 -5.87 5.70 -26.77
CA SER A 250 -6.66 6.59 -27.63
C SER A 250 -6.07 6.68 -29.04
N ALA A 251 -4.75 6.85 -29.15
CA ALA A 251 -4.01 6.88 -30.41
C ALA A 251 -4.09 5.52 -31.15
N GLN A 252 -3.84 4.40 -30.46
CA GLN A 252 -3.98 3.06 -31.02
C GLN A 252 -5.41 2.78 -31.52
N TYR A 253 -6.44 3.26 -30.80
CA TYR A 253 -7.82 3.15 -31.24
C TYR A 253 -8.11 3.99 -32.49
N ALA A 254 -7.58 5.22 -32.57
CA ALA A 254 -7.70 6.09 -33.74
C ALA A 254 -7.01 5.50 -34.98
N ALA A 255 -5.76 5.04 -34.86
CA ALA A 255 -5.04 4.36 -35.93
C ALA A 255 -5.78 3.09 -36.42
N GLN A 256 -6.39 2.33 -35.51
CA GLN A 256 -7.23 1.19 -35.89
C GLN A 256 -8.57 1.60 -36.56
N GLN A 257 -9.06 2.83 -36.38
CA GLN A 257 -10.20 3.33 -37.16
C GLN A 257 -9.77 3.84 -38.54
N ILE A 258 -8.58 4.45 -38.66
CA ILE A 258 -7.97 4.78 -39.97
C ILE A 258 -7.86 3.51 -40.81
N LEU A 259 -7.26 2.44 -40.27
CA LEU A 259 -7.12 1.14 -40.94
C LEU A 259 -8.45 0.39 -41.21
N ARG A 260 -9.59 0.90 -40.70
CA ARG A 260 -10.95 0.44 -41.05
C ARG A 260 -11.62 1.29 -42.13
N ALA A 261 -11.18 2.54 -42.29
CA ALA A 261 -11.62 3.43 -43.37
C ALA A 261 -10.78 3.20 -44.64
N ASP A 262 -9.46 3.09 -44.51
CA ASP A 262 -8.55 2.60 -45.54
C ASP A 262 -7.59 1.54 -44.99
N SER A 263 -7.76 0.29 -45.46
CA SER A 263 -6.89 -0.84 -45.09
C SER A 263 -5.49 -0.80 -45.73
N GLN A 264 -5.29 0.00 -46.77
CA GLN A 264 -4.06 0.05 -47.56
C GLN A 264 -3.02 1.00 -47.00
N ASP A 265 -3.43 1.97 -46.19
CA ASP A 265 -2.57 2.93 -45.51
C ASP A 265 -1.41 2.20 -44.80
N LEU A 266 -0.18 2.57 -45.18
CA LEU A 266 1.07 2.02 -44.63
C LEU A 266 1.51 2.80 -43.40
N GLU A 267 1.29 4.11 -43.38
CA GLU A 267 1.78 4.98 -42.32
C GLU A 267 0.91 4.85 -41.07
N ALA A 268 -0.42 4.80 -41.23
CA ALA A 268 -1.31 4.41 -40.14
C ALA A 268 -1.01 3.01 -39.57
N ARG A 269 -0.39 2.11 -40.36
CA ARG A 269 0.07 0.80 -39.88
C ARG A 269 1.41 0.88 -39.15
N ARG A 270 2.38 1.64 -39.65
CA ARG A 270 3.66 1.93 -38.96
C ARG A 270 3.39 2.57 -37.59
N ILE A 271 2.58 3.63 -37.54
CA ILE A 271 2.18 4.31 -36.30
C ILE A 271 1.42 3.36 -35.36
N LYS A 272 0.48 2.54 -35.87
CA LYS A 272 -0.18 1.52 -35.04
C LYS A 272 0.83 0.52 -34.43
N ALA A 273 1.81 0.08 -35.21
CA ALA A 273 2.79 -0.92 -34.79
C ALA A 273 3.77 -0.36 -33.75
N SER A 274 4.27 0.87 -33.92
CA SER A 274 5.13 1.53 -32.93
C SER A 274 4.40 1.82 -31.61
N LEU A 275 3.14 2.25 -31.65
CA LEU A 275 2.32 2.42 -30.43
C LEU A 275 2.06 1.09 -29.70
N MET A 276 2.03 -0.03 -30.43
CA MET A 276 1.99 -1.37 -29.81
C MET A 276 3.32 -1.75 -29.16
N LEU A 277 4.48 -1.26 -29.66
CA LEU A 277 5.77 -1.43 -28.99
C LEU A 277 5.90 -0.56 -27.73
N GLU A 278 5.45 0.69 -27.79
CA GLU A 278 5.45 1.62 -26.65
C GLU A 278 4.59 1.06 -25.49
N ARG A 279 3.47 0.39 -25.80
CA ARG A 279 2.66 -0.40 -24.85
C ARG A 279 3.17 -1.84 -24.56
N ARG A 280 4.39 -2.20 -24.99
CA ARG A 280 5.01 -3.54 -24.87
C ARG A 280 4.18 -4.73 -25.41
N ASN A 281 3.22 -4.50 -26.30
CA ASN A 281 2.39 -5.53 -26.95
C ASN A 281 3.09 -6.14 -28.18
N LEU A 282 4.26 -6.74 -27.93
CA LEU A 282 5.19 -7.26 -28.94
C LEU A 282 4.54 -8.27 -29.91
N SER A 283 3.61 -9.09 -29.43
CA SER A 283 2.93 -10.15 -30.20
C SER A 283 1.93 -9.62 -31.24
N HIS A 284 1.45 -8.40 -31.08
CA HIS A 284 0.59 -7.72 -32.06
C HIS A 284 1.40 -6.77 -32.96
N ALA A 285 2.41 -6.09 -32.41
CA ALA A 285 3.34 -5.29 -33.21
C ALA A 285 4.02 -6.13 -34.30
N ALA A 286 4.57 -7.31 -33.95
CA ALA A 286 5.21 -8.23 -34.91
C ALA A 286 4.31 -8.55 -36.12
N LYS A 287 3.01 -8.77 -35.89
CA LYS A 287 2.03 -9.11 -36.94
C LYS A 287 1.77 -7.94 -37.90
N GLU A 288 1.78 -6.70 -37.42
CA GLU A 288 1.62 -5.52 -38.27
C GLU A 288 2.92 -5.20 -39.04
N TYR A 289 4.09 -5.33 -38.42
CA TYR A 289 5.40 -5.22 -39.11
C TYR A 289 5.59 -6.30 -40.18
N GLU A 290 5.17 -7.55 -39.92
CA GLU A 290 5.07 -8.60 -40.94
C GLU A 290 4.20 -8.19 -42.15
N ILE A 291 3.13 -7.43 -41.95
CA ILE A 291 2.24 -6.95 -43.03
C ILE A 291 2.87 -5.79 -43.79
N ILE A 292 3.68 -4.95 -43.12
CA ILE A 292 4.48 -3.89 -43.77
C ILE A 292 5.58 -4.53 -44.63
N LEU A 293 6.38 -5.45 -44.09
CA LEU A 293 7.50 -6.09 -44.81
C LEU A 293 7.04 -6.92 -46.03
N LYS A 294 5.80 -7.46 -46.02
CA LYS A 294 5.17 -8.11 -47.18
C LYS A 294 4.86 -7.14 -48.33
N ARG A 295 4.96 -5.83 -48.11
CA ARG A 295 4.71 -4.75 -49.09
C ARG A 295 5.97 -3.95 -49.42
N CYS A 296 6.86 -3.75 -48.44
CA CYS A 296 8.14 -3.06 -48.59
C CYS A 296 9.29 -4.02 -48.23
N PRO A 297 9.73 -4.94 -49.13
CA PRO A 297 10.59 -6.06 -48.75
C PRO A 297 12.07 -5.74 -48.52
N PHE A 298 12.48 -4.49 -48.75
CA PHE A 298 13.86 -3.97 -48.63
C PHE A 298 14.00 -2.91 -47.52
N ASP A 299 12.93 -2.63 -46.78
CA ASP A 299 12.87 -1.66 -45.69
C ASP A 299 13.72 -2.15 -44.49
N THR A 300 14.95 -1.65 -44.36
CA THR A 300 15.92 -2.08 -43.34
C THR A 300 15.48 -1.71 -41.92
N GLU A 301 14.86 -0.55 -41.71
CA GLU A 301 14.29 -0.14 -40.42
C GLU A 301 13.21 -1.14 -39.95
N VAL A 302 12.33 -1.58 -40.84
CA VAL A 302 11.31 -2.60 -40.54
C VAL A 302 11.92 -3.98 -40.32
N ILE A 303 13.06 -4.30 -40.94
CA ILE A 303 13.79 -5.56 -40.69
C ILE A 303 14.45 -5.53 -39.30
N GLN A 304 15.16 -4.45 -38.95
CA GLN A 304 15.81 -4.27 -37.65
C GLN A 304 14.78 -4.28 -36.50
N THR A 305 13.71 -3.49 -36.62
CA THR A 305 12.65 -3.45 -35.60
C THR A 305 11.87 -4.76 -35.50
N LEU A 306 11.62 -5.48 -36.60
CA LEU A 306 11.01 -6.81 -36.52
C LEU A 306 11.97 -7.84 -35.89
N ALA A 307 13.28 -7.72 -36.11
CA ALA A 307 14.28 -8.58 -35.50
C ALA A 307 14.39 -8.35 -33.98
N SER A 308 14.42 -7.09 -33.50
CA SER A 308 14.45 -6.81 -32.06
C SER A 308 13.19 -7.33 -31.35
N ILE A 309 11.99 -7.16 -31.95
CA ILE A 309 10.75 -7.76 -31.44
C ILE A 309 10.83 -9.29 -31.33
N TYR A 310 11.56 -9.97 -32.21
CA TYR A 310 11.78 -11.42 -32.09
C TYR A 310 12.82 -11.76 -31.02
N VAL A 311 13.88 -10.96 -30.85
CA VAL A 311 14.87 -11.12 -29.76
C VAL A 311 14.21 -10.92 -28.38
N ASP A 312 13.44 -9.83 -28.19
CA ASP A 312 12.68 -9.54 -26.97
C ASP A 312 11.69 -10.66 -26.58
N ARG A 313 11.28 -11.47 -27.56
CA ARG A 313 10.37 -12.62 -27.39
C ARG A 313 11.10 -13.97 -27.30
N GLY A 314 12.43 -13.98 -27.24
CA GLY A 314 13.26 -15.19 -27.21
C GLY A 314 13.22 -16.02 -28.51
N GLN A 315 12.79 -15.43 -29.63
CA GLN A 315 12.59 -16.10 -30.92
C GLN A 315 13.75 -15.81 -31.89
N VAL A 316 15.00 -15.81 -31.41
CA VAL A 316 16.21 -15.40 -32.15
C VAL A 316 16.38 -16.16 -33.48
N GLU A 317 16.04 -17.45 -33.52
CA GLU A 317 16.00 -18.24 -34.77
C GLU A 317 15.13 -17.60 -35.87
N VAL A 318 14.02 -16.95 -35.51
CA VAL A 318 13.08 -16.35 -36.45
C VAL A 318 13.67 -15.05 -37.03
N ALA A 319 14.39 -14.27 -36.22
CA ALA A 319 15.17 -13.13 -36.68
C ALA A 319 16.33 -13.56 -37.60
N MET A 320 17.07 -14.62 -37.25
CA MET A 320 18.13 -15.17 -38.12
C MET A 320 17.56 -15.69 -39.46
N LYS A 321 16.39 -16.37 -39.43
CA LYS A 321 15.62 -16.80 -40.61
C LYS A 321 14.90 -15.65 -41.34
N LEU A 322 14.97 -14.42 -40.82
CA LEU A 322 14.53 -13.19 -41.48
C LEU A 322 15.71 -12.55 -42.22
N TYR A 323 16.81 -12.27 -41.51
CA TYR A 323 18.01 -11.66 -42.08
C TYR A 323 18.66 -12.49 -43.18
N THR A 324 18.77 -13.81 -43.02
CA THR A 324 19.29 -14.68 -44.10
C THR A 324 18.47 -14.53 -45.39
N LYS A 325 17.14 -14.40 -45.29
CA LYS A 325 16.23 -14.20 -46.43
C LYS A 325 16.19 -12.77 -46.98
N THR A 326 16.68 -11.76 -46.25
CA THR A 326 16.83 -10.39 -46.77
C THR A 326 18.19 -10.24 -47.43
N LEU A 327 19.27 -10.71 -46.80
CA LEU A 327 20.60 -10.86 -47.39
C LEU A 327 20.56 -11.65 -48.70
N ASP A 328 19.82 -12.76 -48.76
CA ASP A 328 19.63 -13.55 -49.99
C ASP A 328 18.95 -12.77 -51.14
N LYS A 329 18.25 -11.67 -50.84
CA LYS A 329 17.66 -10.78 -51.86
C LYS A 329 18.60 -9.64 -52.19
N PHE A 330 19.20 -8.98 -51.19
CA PHE A 330 20.16 -7.89 -51.39
C PHE A 330 21.37 -8.37 -52.22
N LYS A 331 21.94 -9.55 -51.91
CA LYS A 331 23.03 -10.18 -52.69
C LYS A 331 22.61 -10.65 -54.10
N LYS A 332 21.34 -10.50 -54.50
CA LYS A 332 20.81 -10.85 -55.83
C LYS A 332 20.05 -9.69 -56.51
N ALA A 333 20.09 -8.49 -55.93
CA ALA A 333 19.39 -7.32 -56.45
C ALA A 333 20.31 -6.49 -57.33
N ASP A 334 20.09 -6.55 -58.63
CA ASP A 334 20.89 -5.92 -59.69
C ASP A 334 20.42 -4.46 -59.98
N VAL A 335 19.87 -3.78 -58.97
CA VAL A 335 19.06 -2.56 -59.09
C VAL A 335 19.45 -1.58 -57.98
N GLU A 336 19.43 -0.27 -58.27
CA GLU A 336 19.57 0.77 -57.26
C GLU A 336 18.42 0.67 -56.22
N ILE A 337 18.75 0.46 -54.94
CA ILE A 337 17.80 0.36 -53.84
C ILE A 337 17.90 1.64 -53.00
N ASP A 338 16.77 2.30 -52.72
CA ASP A 338 16.70 3.53 -51.91
C ASP A 338 17.35 3.38 -50.52
N THR A 339 17.34 2.15 -49.96
CA THR A 339 17.93 1.78 -48.67
C THR A 339 18.88 0.59 -48.86
N PRO A 340 20.18 0.83 -49.10
CA PRO A 340 21.17 -0.24 -49.18
C PRO A 340 21.42 -0.87 -47.79
N PHE A 341 21.78 -2.16 -47.78
CA PHE A 341 22.15 -2.88 -46.56
C PHE A 341 23.48 -2.33 -46.01
N GLY A 342 23.48 -1.82 -44.78
CA GLY A 342 24.61 -1.11 -44.18
C GLY A 342 25.48 -1.94 -43.25
N TRP A 343 26.55 -1.33 -42.74
CA TRP A 343 27.38 -1.90 -41.66
C TRP A 343 26.59 -2.11 -40.36
N THR A 344 25.60 -1.25 -40.09
CA THR A 344 24.66 -1.39 -38.96
C THR A 344 23.77 -2.63 -39.10
N ASP A 345 23.27 -2.92 -40.31
CA ASP A 345 22.53 -4.16 -40.61
C ASP A 345 23.45 -5.39 -40.50
N ALA A 346 24.71 -5.27 -40.91
CA ALA A 346 25.71 -6.33 -40.76
C ALA A 346 25.98 -6.65 -39.28
N TYR A 347 26.18 -5.63 -38.45
CA TYR A 347 26.34 -5.78 -37.00
C TYR A 347 25.09 -6.41 -36.35
N ALA A 348 23.90 -5.91 -36.69
CA ALA A 348 22.63 -6.45 -36.19
C ALA A 348 22.38 -7.91 -36.63
N TYR A 349 22.85 -8.32 -37.81
CA TYR A 349 22.81 -9.72 -38.26
C TYR A 349 23.83 -10.60 -37.52
N VAL A 350 25.06 -10.11 -37.36
CA VAL A 350 26.15 -10.80 -36.66
C VAL A 350 25.77 -11.10 -35.21
N GLU A 351 25.21 -10.13 -34.50
CA GLU A 351 24.89 -10.27 -33.07
C GLU A 351 23.86 -11.40 -32.78
N LEU A 352 23.01 -11.74 -33.75
CA LEU A 352 22.09 -12.89 -33.64
C LEU A 352 22.82 -14.24 -33.55
N PHE A 353 24.07 -14.35 -34.02
CA PHE A 353 24.91 -15.53 -33.81
C PHE A 353 25.50 -15.56 -32.40
N GLY A 354 25.90 -14.41 -31.85
CA GLY A 354 26.31 -14.27 -30.45
C GLY A 354 25.19 -14.67 -29.48
N LEU A 355 23.97 -14.16 -29.70
CA LEU A 355 22.76 -14.51 -28.95
C LEU A 355 22.31 -15.97 -29.09
N MET A 356 22.88 -16.73 -30.03
CA MET A 356 22.65 -18.17 -30.21
C MET A 356 23.89 -19.03 -29.87
N GLU A 357 24.93 -18.44 -29.29
CA GLU A 357 26.24 -19.08 -28.99
C GLU A 357 26.90 -19.74 -30.22
N LYS A 358 26.49 -19.33 -31.44
CA LYS A 358 26.89 -19.91 -32.73
C LYS A 358 28.16 -19.24 -33.29
N TYR A 359 29.17 -19.08 -32.45
CA TYR A 359 30.36 -18.27 -32.74
C TYR A 359 31.10 -18.69 -34.03
N THR A 360 31.20 -20.00 -34.33
CA THR A 360 31.86 -20.49 -35.56
C THR A 360 31.10 -20.15 -36.84
N GLU A 361 29.77 -20.22 -36.83
CA GLU A 361 28.93 -19.77 -37.94
C GLU A 361 28.96 -18.25 -38.07
N GLY A 362 28.90 -17.54 -36.94
CA GLY A 362 28.96 -16.08 -36.86
C GLY A 362 30.25 -15.49 -37.42
N ILE A 363 31.42 -16.06 -37.08
CA ILE A 363 32.72 -15.64 -37.63
C ILE A 363 32.74 -15.75 -39.15
N LYS A 364 32.24 -16.86 -39.70
CA LYS A 364 32.21 -17.07 -41.15
C LYS A 364 31.27 -16.10 -41.86
N GLU A 365 30.06 -15.92 -41.32
CA GLU A 365 29.06 -15.01 -41.88
C GLU A 365 29.51 -13.54 -41.78
N LEU A 366 30.11 -13.12 -40.66
CA LEU A 366 30.74 -11.80 -40.47
C LEU A 366 31.78 -11.56 -41.58
N ARG A 367 32.74 -12.47 -41.75
CA ARG A 367 33.80 -12.35 -42.77
C ARG A 367 33.25 -12.42 -44.21
N SER A 368 32.13 -13.10 -44.45
CA SER A 368 31.47 -13.14 -45.77
C SER A 368 30.70 -11.85 -46.07
N VAL A 369 29.98 -11.29 -45.09
CA VAL A 369 29.22 -10.04 -45.23
C VAL A 369 30.15 -8.83 -45.32
N ALA A 370 31.22 -8.78 -44.51
CA ALA A 370 32.24 -7.72 -44.59
C ALA A 370 32.97 -7.72 -45.94
N ARG A 371 33.38 -8.90 -46.47
CA ARG A 371 33.92 -9.01 -47.84
C ARG A 371 32.95 -8.48 -48.89
N TRP A 372 31.66 -8.77 -48.77
CA TRP A 372 30.65 -8.31 -49.72
C TRP A 372 30.45 -6.79 -49.65
N LEU A 373 30.36 -6.20 -48.46
CA LEU A 373 30.20 -4.75 -48.27
C LEU A 373 31.41 -3.94 -48.77
N VAL A 374 32.63 -4.49 -48.64
CA VAL A 374 33.87 -3.89 -49.15
C VAL A 374 34.12 -4.22 -50.64
N GLY A 375 33.26 -5.02 -51.27
CA GLY A 375 33.36 -5.41 -52.68
C GLY A 375 34.28 -6.60 -52.98
N ARG A 376 35.08 -7.08 -52.01
CA ARG A 376 35.95 -8.28 -52.11
C ARG A 376 35.18 -9.62 -52.11
N SER A 377 33.96 -9.66 -52.63
CA SER A 377 33.09 -10.86 -52.62
C SER A 377 33.65 -12.02 -53.46
N GLU A 378 34.54 -11.75 -54.41
CA GLU A 378 35.21 -12.75 -55.24
C GLU A 378 36.29 -13.55 -54.49
N GLU A 379 36.78 -13.04 -53.35
CA GLU A 379 37.83 -13.70 -52.54
C GLU A 379 37.28 -14.85 -51.67
N GLY A 380 36.61 -15.82 -52.30
CA GLY A 380 36.04 -17.01 -51.65
C GLY A 380 37.07 -17.99 -51.08
N PHE A 381 38.38 -17.79 -51.35
CA PHE A 381 39.43 -18.64 -50.79
C PHE A 381 39.66 -18.41 -49.30
N TRP A 382 39.33 -17.23 -48.76
CA TRP A 382 39.48 -16.92 -47.34
C TRP A 382 38.63 -17.81 -46.42
N ASP A 383 37.54 -18.40 -46.91
CA ASP A 383 36.68 -19.35 -46.18
C ASP A 383 37.37 -20.70 -45.87
N GLN A 384 38.56 -20.96 -46.44
CA GLN A 384 39.38 -22.13 -46.11
C GLN A 384 40.12 -21.96 -44.77
N PHE A 385 40.34 -20.73 -44.32
CA PHE A 385 41.04 -20.39 -43.08
C PHE A 385 40.04 -20.22 -41.94
N VAL A 386 39.70 -21.32 -41.28
CA VAL A 386 38.65 -21.39 -40.25
C VAL A 386 39.12 -20.85 -38.89
N ASP A 387 40.36 -21.14 -38.50
CA ASP A 387 40.88 -20.85 -37.15
C ASP A 387 41.73 -19.58 -37.04
N ASP A 388 41.92 -18.88 -38.16
CA ASP A 388 42.89 -17.80 -38.38
C ASP A 388 42.24 -16.67 -39.20
N ASP A 389 42.26 -15.45 -38.67
CA ASP A 389 41.60 -14.28 -39.27
C ASP A 389 42.58 -13.34 -39.98
N ARG A 390 43.76 -13.84 -40.38
CA ARG A 390 44.80 -13.17 -41.22
C ARG A 390 44.30 -12.28 -42.37
N GLU A 391 43.11 -12.54 -42.88
CA GLU A 391 42.42 -11.69 -43.85
C GLU A 391 42.28 -10.24 -43.36
N TRP A 392 41.95 -10.06 -42.07
CA TRP A 392 41.61 -8.79 -41.41
C TRP A 392 42.72 -8.26 -40.48
N ASP A 393 43.95 -8.78 -40.62
CA ASP A 393 45.15 -8.14 -40.07
C ASP A 393 45.35 -6.73 -40.65
N ASP A 394 46.12 -5.90 -39.96
CA ASP A 394 46.49 -4.59 -40.50
C ASP A 394 47.61 -4.75 -41.54
N ASP A 395 48.62 -5.57 -41.26
CA ASP A 395 49.73 -5.87 -42.17
C ASP A 395 49.49 -7.03 -43.13
N HIS A 396 50.14 -7.00 -44.31
CA HIS A 396 50.15 -8.13 -45.25
C HIS A 396 51.02 -9.33 -44.82
N ILE A 397 51.58 -9.35 -43.60
CA ILE A 397 52.56 -10.37 -43.16
C ILE A 397 51.94 -11.78 -43.20
N ARG A 398 50.84 -12.04 -42.47
CA ARG A 398 50.14 -13.35 -42.56
C ARG A 398 49.38 -13.53 -43.88
N ARG A 399 48.94 -12.44 -44.54
CA ARG A 399 48.27 -12.54 -45.86
C ARG A 399 49.21 -13.13 -46.92
N SER A 400 50.48 -12.74 -46.93
CA SER A 400 51.47 -13.13 -47.94
C SER A 400 51.90 -14.61 -47.87
N GLU A 401 51.59 -15.32 -46.77
CA GLU A 401 51.74 -16.77 -46.68
C GLU A 401 50.68 -17.53 -47.52
N CYS A 402 49.57 -16.87 -47.87
CA CYS A 402 48.52 -17.47 -48.68
C CYS A 402 48.91 -17.46 -50.17
N SER A 403 49.17 -18.64 -50.75
CA SER A 403 49.56 -18.78 -52.16
C SER A 403 48.54 -18.31 -53.21
N GLN A 404 47.32 -17.94 -52.79
CA GLN A 404 46.25 -17.42 -53.65
C GLN A 404 46.05 -15.90 -53.50
N PHE A 405 46.84 -15.23 -52.65
CA PHE A 405 46.74 -13.80 -52.37
C PHE A 405 47.73 -12.98 -53.22
N ASP A 406 47.26 -11.90 -53.86
CA ASP A 406 48.09 -10.84 -54.45
C ASP A 406 47.71 -9.48 -53.86
N ALA A 407 48.69 -8.80 -53.26
CA ALA A 407 48.55 -7.47 -52.65
C ALA A 407 48.23 -6.34 -53.66
N LYS A 408 48.16 -6.64 -54.96
CA LYS A 408 47.79 -5.68 -56.01
C LYS A 408 46.31 -5.69 -56.40
N THR A 409 45.54 -6.70 -56.00
CA THR A 409 44.15 -6.88 -56.46
C THR A 409 43.20 -5.85 -55.86
N PHE A 410 43.36 -5.55 -54.57
CA PHE A 410 42.57 -4.55 -53.84
C PHE A 410 43.46 -3.69 -52.93
N PRO A 411 43.12 -2.42 -52.66
CA PRO A 411 43.88 -1.54 -51.77
C PRO A 411 44.00 -2.07 -50.33
N LEU A 412 45.06 -1.67 -49.61
CA LEU A 412 45.27 -2.02 -48.19
C LEU A 412 44.04 -1.69 -47.32
N ASP A 413 43.42 -0.55 -47.59
CA ASP A 413 42.25 -0.01 -46.89
C ASP A 413 41.00 -0.92 -46.99
N THR A 414 41.03 -1.94 -47.85
CA THR A 414 39.94 -2.94 -47.99
C THR A 414 40.10 -4.18 -47.12
N TYR A 415 41.22 -4.30 -46.38
CA TYR A 415 41.48 -5.40 -45.45
C TYR A 415 41.23 -4.95 -44.00
N GLY A 416 42.20 -5.04 -43.08
CA GLY A 416 42.03 -4.66 -41.67
C GLY A 416 41.37 -3.29 -41.45
N PRO A 417 41.88 -2.19 -42.03
CA PRO A 417 41.26 -0.86 -41.91
C PRO A 417 39.85 -0.74 -42.50
N GLY A 418 39.43 -1.69 -43.34
CA GLY A 418 38.10 -1.75 -43.95
C GLY A 418 37.04 -2.47 -43.11
N LEU A 419 37.40 -2.95 -41.92
CA LEU A 419 36.46 -3.55 -40.96
C LEU A 419 36.17 -2.55 -39.82
N PRO A 420 34.90 -2.12 -39.62
CA PRO A 420 34.51 -1.28 -38.49
C PRO A 420 34.94 -1.87 -37.13
N VAL A 421 35.32 -0.99 -36.20
CA VAL A 421 35.93 -1.36 -34.92
C VAL A 421 35.00 -2.24 -34.09
N GLU A 422 33.69 -1.99 -34.14
CA GLU A 422 32.64 -2.77 -33.47
C GLU A 422 32.60 -4.22 -34.00
N LEU A 423 32.70 -4.40 -35.32
CA LEU A 423 32.75 -5.73 -35.95
C LEU A 423 34.08 -6.44 -35.71
N ARG A 424 35.20 -5.70 -35.66
CA ARG A 424 36.51 -6.25 -35.26
C ARG A 424 36.48 -6.74 -33.80
N VAL A 425 35.88 -5.97 -32.89
CA VAL A 425 35.72 -6.35 -31.48
C VAL A 425 34.81 -7.58 -31.36
N LYS A 426 33.66 -7.63 -32.04
CA LYS A 426 32.79 -8.83 -32.06
C LYS A 426 33.50 -10.07 -32.63
N LEU A 427 34.33 -9.92 -33.67
CA LEU A 427 35.19 -11.00 -34.18
C LEU A 427 36.17 -11.50 -33.12
N GLY A 428 36.83 -10.59 -32.40
CA GLY A 428 37.71 -10.92 -31.26
C GLY A 428 36.97 -11.60 -30.11
N LEU A 429 35.79 -11.13 -29.74
CA LEU A 429 34.93 -11.73 -28.72
C LEU A 429 34.52 -13.15 -29.11
N TYR A 430 34.10 -13.38 -30.35
CA TYR A 430 33.72 -14.72 -30.82
C TYR A 430 34.92 -15.68 -30.81
N ARG A 431 36.14 -15.19 -31.11
CA ARG A 431 37.38 -15.97 -30.90
C ARG A 431 37.67 -16.23 -29.42
N LEU A 432 37.43 -15.28 -28.51
CA LEU A 432 37.58 -15.47 -27.06
C LEU A 432 36.59 -16.51 -26.51
N PHE A 433 35.33 -16.50 -26.96
CA PHE A 433 34.33 -17.51 -26.57
C PHE A 433 34.71 -18.93 -27.04
N LEU A 434 35.37 -19.05 -28.19
CA LEU A 434 35.94 -20.31 -28.69
C LEU A 434 37.30 -20.68 -28.06
N GLY A 435 37.87 -19.83 -27.20
CA GLY A 435 39.17 -20.06 -26.54
C GLY A 435 40.40 -19.70 -27.38
N HIS A 436 40.24 -19.08 -28.56
CA HIS A 436 41.33 -18.66 -29.46
C HIS A 436 41.95 -17.33 -28.98
N TYR A 437 42.46 -17.32 -27.74
CA TYR A 437 42.98 -16.14 -27.03
C TYR A 437 43.97 -15.31 -27.86
N THR A 438 44.90 -15.96 -28.57
CA THR A 438 45.94 -15.30 -29.39
C THR A 438 45.41 -14.59 -30.63
N GLU A 439 44.18 -14.88 -31.05
CA GLU A 439 43.51 -14.18 -32.15
C GLU A 439 42.58 -13.09 -31.61
N ALA A 440 41.85 -13.38 -30.52
CA ALA A 440 41.07 -12.40 -29.78
C ALA A 440 41.90 -11.17 -29.37
N MET A 441 43.08 -11.39 -28.77
CA MET A 441 43.97 -10.31 -28.34
C MET A 441 44.58 -9.50 -29.50
N ARG A 442 44.60 -10.00 -30.75
CA ARG A 442 44.98 -9.19 -31.91
C ARG A 442 43.89 -8.17 -32.22
N HIS A 443 42.65 -8.64 -32.32
CA HIS A 443 41.48 -7.78 -32.53
C HIS A 443 41.31 -6.74 -31.41
N PHE A 444 41.55 -7.13 -30.14
CA PHE A 444 41.54 -6.20 -29.00
C PHE A 444 42.78 -5.30 -28.92
N SER A 445 43.90 -5.64 -29.56
CA SER A 445 45.08 -4.76 -29.62
C SER A 445 44.85 -3.53 -30.50
N TYR A 446 43.92 -3.60 -31.46
CA TYR A 446 43.49 -2.48 -32.29
C TYR A 446 42.84 -1.35 -31.47
N LEU A 447 42.14 -1.69 -30.37
CA LEU A 447 41.65 -0.68 -29.42
C LEU A 447 42.78 0.08 -28.70
N LYS A 448 43.99 -0.49 -28.63
CA LYS A 448 45.17 0.15 -28.00
C LYS A 448 46.00 0.97 -29.00
N THR A 449 45.61 1.04 -30.27
CA THR A 449 46.21 1.92 -31.29
C THR A 449 45.39 3.20 -31.50
N SER A 450 46.05 4.33 -31.74
CA SER A 450 45.40 5.63 -31.99
C SER A 450 45.09 5.83 -33.47
N ASP A 451 43.90 6.33 -33.80
CA ASP A 451 43.44 6.52 -35.17
C ASP A 451 44.19 7.63 -35.94
N TYR A 452 44.08 7.55 -37.27
CA TYR A 452 44.67 8.47 -38.26
C TYR A 452 44.41 9.96 -38.02
N ASN A 453 43.35 10.32 -37.29
CA ASN A 453 42.96 11.70 -36.99
C ASN A 453 43.55 12.24 -35.66
N GLY A 454 44.23 11.41 -34.87
CA GLY A 454 44.82 11.82 -33.59
C GLY A 454 43.84 12.00 -32.43
N GLN A 455 42.59 11.55 -32.59
CA GLN A 455 41.65 11.36 -31.48
C GLN A 455 41.86 9.97 -30.84
N SER A 456 41.39 9.81 -29.60
CA SER A 456 41.51 8.55 -28.87
C SER A 456 40.24 7.70 -29.07
N LEU A 457 40.39 6.44 -29.48
CA LEU A 457 39.29 5.47 -29.56
C LEU A 457 38.52 5.31 -28.22
N ILE A 458 39.16 5.64 -27.10
CA ILE A 458 38.57 5.64 -25.75
C ILE A 458 37.46 6.69 -25.62
N GLU A 459 37.59 7.84 -26.31
CA GLU A 459 36.61 8.94 -26.24
C GLU A 459 35.38 8.68 -27.14
N GLU A 460 35.56 7.96 -28.24
CA GLU A 460 34.49 7.65 -29.21
C GLU A 460 33.76 6.33 -28.89
N PHE A 461 34.49 5.30 -28.45
CA PHE A 461 33.97 3.96 -28.22
C PHE A 461 34.23 3.38 -26.81
N PRO A 462 34.00 4.11 -25.70
CA PRO A 462 34.29 3.62 -24.33
C PRO A 462 33.57 2.31 -24.00
N HIS A 463 32.37 2.09 -24.56
CA HIS A 463 31.59 0.87 -24.40
C HIS A 463 32.27 -0.39 -24.97
N LEU A 464 33.11 -0.26 -26.01
CA LEU A 464 33.86 -1.40 -26.56
C LEU A 464 35.02 -1.83 -25.64
N PHE A 465 35.65 -0.87 -24.96
CA PHE A 465 36.65 -1.17 -23.93
C PHE A 465 36.00 -1.87 -22.73
N GLU A 466 34.79 -1.45 -22.33
CA GLU A 466 34.03 -2.10 -21.27
C GLU A 466 33.58 -3.52 -21.66
N GLU A 467 33.06 -3.76 -22.87
CA GLU A 467 32.66 -5.11 -23.34
C GLU A 467 33.86 -6.09 -23.40
N VAL A 468 35.03 -5.61 -23.86
CA VAL A 468 36.26 -6.40 -23.87
C VAL A 468 36.77 -6.68 -22.45
N ALA A 469 36.72 -5.69 -21.55
CA ALA A 469 37.17 -5.85 -20.17
C ALA A 469 36.23 -6.75 -19.33
N ASP A 470 34.91 -6.65 -19.52
CA ASP A 470 33.93 -7.54 -18.89
C ASP A 470 34.17 -8.99 -19.33
N THR A 471 34.24 -9.25 -20.63
CA THR A 471 34.37 -10.62 -21.15
C THR A 471 35.75 -11.25 -20.86
N LEU A 472 36.84 -10.48 -20.82
CA LEU A 472 38.13 -10.95 -20.32
C LEU A 472 38.05 -11.31 -18.82
N ALA A 473 37.39 -10.50 -18.00
CA ALA A 473 37.20 -10.78 -16.57
C ALA A 473 36.31 -12.01 -16.32
N GLU A 474 35.22 -12.19 -17.07
CA GLU A 474 34.35 -13.38 -17.00
C GLU A 474 35.11 -14.67 -17.37
N LYS A 475 36.05 -14.61 -18.31
CA LYS A 475 36.95 -15.72 -18.66
C LYS A 475 38.11 -15.91 -17.67
N GLY A 476 38.27 -15.02 -16.69
CA GLY A 476 39.30 -15.09 -15.64
C GLY A 476 40.64 -14.44 -16.00
N TYR A 477 40.74 -13.72 -17.13
CA TYR A 477 41.94 -12.98 -17.54
C TYR A 477 41.98 -11.60 -16.85
N ASN A 478 41.98 -11.59 -15.51
CA ASN A 478 41.80 -10.37 -14.70
C ASN A 478 42.84 -9.28 -15.00
N LYS A 479 44.09 -9.66 -15.31
CA LYS A 479 45.16 -8.70 -15.65
C LYS A 479 44.89 -8.00 -16.96
N ASP A 480 44.62 -8.78 -18.00
CA ASP A 480 44.32 -8.27 -19.33
C ASP A 480 43.05 -7.41 -19.31
N ALA A 481 42.04 -7.79 -18.50
CA ALA A 481 40.85 -6.98 -18.24
C ALA A 481 41.17 -5.65 -17.54
N LEU A 482 41.99 -5.64 -16.48
CA LEU A 482 42.44 -4.41 -15.81
C LEU A 482 43.16 -3.46 -16.79
N ASP A 483 43.90 -4.02 -17.75
CA ASP A 483 44.60 -3.31 -18.83
C ASP A 483 43.64 -2.55 -19.78
N TYR A 484 42.36 -2.93 -19.84
CA TYR A 484 41.29 -2.23 -20.58
C TYR A 484 40.38 -1.38 -19.66
N TYR A 485 40.25 -1.71 -18.37
CA TYR A 485 39.52 -0.88 -17.39
C TYR A 485 40.30 0.38 -16.96
N LEU A 486 41.62 0.29 -16.79
CA LEU A 486 42.45 1.39 -16.29
C LEU A 486 42.37 2.67 -17.14
N PRO A 487 42.35 2.61 -18.50
CA PRO A 487 42.16 3.80 -19.34
C PRO A 487 40.78 4.47 -19.23
N LEU A 488 39.77 3.79 -18.67
CA LEU A 488 38.41 4.33 -18.49
C LEU A 488 38.22 5.14 -17.19
N ALA A 489 39.22 5.18 -16.32
CA ALA A 489 39.20 6.02 -15.12
C ALA A 489 39.84 7.40 -15.40
N PRO A 490 39.16 8.55 -15.13
CA PRO A 490 38.07 8.73 -14.16
C PRO A 490 36.80 9.46 -14.66
N GLY A 491 35.62 8.92 -14.35
CA GLY A 491 34.34 9.63 -14.45
C GLY A 491 33.67 9.82 -13.07
N ILE A 492 33.16 11.02 -12.78
CA ILE A 492 32.40 11.29 -11.54
C ILE A 492 30.91 10.97 -11.79
N GLY A 493 30.45 9.81 -11.34
CA GLY A 493 29.05 9.39 -11.48
C GLY A 493 28.83 7.90 -11.23
N SER A 494 27.61 7.43 -11.51
CA SER A 494 27.19 6.02 -11.36
C SER A 494 28.03 5.06 -12.23
N GLU A 495 28.34 5.47 -13.47
CA GLU A 495 29.21 4.72 -14.39
C GLU A 495 30.61 4.49 -13.78
N GLY A 496 31.19 5.52 -13.17
CA GLY A 496 32.47 5.40 -12.46
C GLY A 496 32.40 4.50 -11.21
N ALA A 497 31.28 4.49 -10.50
CA ALA A 497 31.07 3.57 -9.36
C ALA A 497 30.95 2.10 -9.82
N SER A 498 30.27 1.86 -10.95
CA SER A 498 30.21 0.55 -11.61
C SER A 498 31.60 0.08 -12.04
N LEU A 499 32.38 0.95 -12.70
CA LEU A 499 33.75 0.67 -13.13
C LEU A 499 34.67 0.32 -11.94
N GLN A 500 34.64 1.11 -10.86
CA GLN A 500 35.41 0.81 -9.64
C GLN A 500 35.02 -0.54 -9.02
N PHE A 501 33.73 -0.91 -9.05
CA PHE A 501 33.26 -2.22 -8.58
C PHE A 501 33.77 -3.38 -9.47
N LYS A 502 33.78 -3.21 -10.80
CA LYS A 502 34.35 -4.18 -11.75
C LYS A 502 35.87 -4.35 -11.55
N MET A 503 36.61 -3.26 -11.40
CA MET A 503 38.04 -3.28 -11.10
C MET A 503 38.32 -3.98 -9.76
N GLY A 504 37.56 -3.68 -8.70
CA GLY A 504 37.71 -4.31 -7.39
C GLY A 504 37.53 -5.84 -7.43
N LYS A 505 36.61 -6.36 -8.26
CA LYS A 505 36.49 -7.80 -8.52
C LYS A 505 37.72 -8.40 -9.21
N CYS A 506 38.30 -7.71 -10.18
CA CYS A 506 39.51 -8.17 -10.85
C CYS A 506 40.70 -8.23 -9.89
N TRP A 507 40.85 -7.23 -9.01
CA TRP A 507 41.87 -7.23 -7.94
C TRP A 507 41.65 -8.35 -6.91
N LEU A 508 40.40 -8.67 -6.53
CA LEU A 508 40.11 -9.87 -5.72
C LEU A 508 40.52 -11.17 -6.44
N GLY A 509 40.32 -11.26 -7.76
CA GLY A 509 40.77 -12.39 -8.58
C GLY A 509 42.29 -12.59 -8.56
N GLU A 510 43.04 -11.49 -8.60
CA GLU A 510 44.50 -11.46 -8.45
C GLU A 510 44.99 -11.58 -6.99
N LYS A 511 44.06 -11.67 -6.01
CA LYS A 511 44.33 -11.76 -4.56
C LYS A 511 44.98 -10.50 -3.97
N SER A 512 44.74 -9.36 -4.61
CA SER A 512 45.23 -8.04 -4.19
C SER A 512 44.16 -7.35 -3.32
N ASP A 513 44.10 -7.79 -2.06
CA ASP A 513 43.04 -7.41 -1.11
C ASP A 513 43.01 -5.91 -0.78
N GLN A 514 44.17 -5.24 -0.79
CA GLN A 514 44.28 -3.80 -0.45
C GLN A 514 43.77 -2.91 -1.60
N GLU A 515 44.12 -3.26 -2.83
CA GLU A 515 43.65 -2.60 -4.05
C GLU A 515 42.14 -2.84 -4.24
N ALA A 516 41.65 -4.04 -3.93
CA ALA A 516 40.23 -4.35 -3.92
C ALA A 516 39.45 -3.54 -2.86
N GLU A 517 39.95 -3.46 -1.61
CA GLU A 517 39.35 -2.64 -0.55
C GLU A 517 39.20 -1.18 -0.99
N LEU A 518 40.27 -0.60 -1.56
CA LEU A 518 40.28 0.77 -2.07
C LEU A 518 39.24 0.97 -3.19
N CYS A 519 39.19 0.08 -4.18
CA CYS A 519 38.20 0.15 -5.27
C CYS A 519 36.76 0.10 -4.77
N PHE A 520 36.43 -0.78 -3.82
CA PHE A 520 35.08 -0.84 -3.27
C PHE A 520 34.75 0.37 -2.37
N GLN A 521 35.72 0.88 -1.60
CA GLN A 521 35.54 2.12 -0.83
C GLN A 521 35.32 3.33 -1.75
N ASN A 522 36.02 3.41 -2.89
CA ASN A 522 35.79 4.45 -3.90
C ASN A 522 34.37 4.36 -4.49
N ALA A 523 33.92 3.16 -4.87
CA ALA A 523 32.56 2.95 -5.39
C ALA A 523 31.48 3.41 -4.38
N VAL A 524 31.64 3.10 -3.09
CA VAL A 524 30.72 3.53 -2.01
C VAL A 524 30.78 5.05 -1.73
N GLN A 525 31.93 5.69 -1.93
CA GLN A 525 32.06 7.16 -1.83
C GLN A 525 31.42 7.88 -3.02
N MET A 526 31.48 7.30 -4.23
CA MET A 526 30.88 7.85 -5.44
C MET A 526 29.37 7.64 -5.49
N GLU A 527 28.88 6.49 -5.03
CA GLU A 527 27.47 6.14 -4.99
C GLU A 527 27.07 5.65 -3.59
N VAL A 528 26.46 6.54 -2.81
CA VAL A 528 26.05 6.28 -1.42
C VAL A 528 25.09 5.09 -1.30
N ASP A 529 24.29 4.81 -2.33
CA ASP A 529 23.31 3.71 -2.34
C ASP A 529 23.86 2.40 -2.95
N ASN A 530 25.14 2.33 -3.31
CA ASN A 530 25.74 1.14 -3.92
C ASN A 530 25.76 -0.05 -2.94
N ILE A 531 24.83 -0.98 -3.16
CA ILE A 531 24.69 -2.23 -2.40
C ILE A 531 25.75 -3.28 -2.83
N PRO A 532 26.05 -3.49 -4.13
CA PRO A 532 27.05 -4.49 -4.55
C PRO A 532 28.45 -4.28 -3.96
N ALA A 533 28.98 -3.06 -3.94
CA ALA A 533 30.30 -2.77 -3.37
C ALA A 533 30.34 -3.02 -1.86
N ARG A 534 29.28 -2.66 -1.13
CA ARG A 534 29.16 -2.98 0.31
C ARG A 534 29.06 -4.49 0.58
N MET A 535 28.43 -5.26 -0.31
CA MET A 535 28.37 -6.72 -0.18
C MET A 535 29.76 -7.35 -0.25
N GLU A 536 30.60 -6.91 -1.20
CA GLU A 536 31.97 -7.44 -1.31
C GLU A 536 32.88 -6.93 -0.18
N LEU A 537 32.71 -5.68 0.31
CA LEU A 537 33.35 -5.22 1.55
C LEU A 537 32.95 -6.04 2.77
N ALA A 538 31.66 -6.33 2.96
CA ALA A 538 31.20 -7.15 4.08
C ALA A 538 31.80 -8.57 4.07
N LYS A 539 31.91 -9.19 2.87
CA LYS A 539 32.62 -10.46 2.65
C LYS A 539 34.12 -10.35 2.92
N LEU A 540 34.77 -9.29 2.46
CA LEU A 540 36.20 -9.04 2.65
C LEU A 540 36.54 -8.91 4.14
N TYR A 541 35.79 -8.11 4.89
CA TYR A 541 35.97 -7.98 6.34
C TYR A 541 35.62 -9.27 7.10
N GLU A 542 34.64 -10.08 6.67
CA GLU A 542 34.42 -11.41 7.28
C GLU A 542 35.63 -12.34 7.03
N ARG A 543 36.20 -12.32 5.81
CA ARG A 543 37.41 -13.10 5.45
C ARG A 543 38.65 -12.65 6.23
N LEU A 544 38.77 -11.35 6.51
CA LEU A 544 39.80 -10.77 7.39
C LEU A 544 39.49 -10.95 8.90
N ASN A 545 38.38 -11.63 9.25
CA ASN A 545 37.90 -11.87 10.62
C ASN A 545 37.49 -10.59 11.40
N GLU A 546 37.24 -9.48 10.69
CA GLU A 546 36.79 -8.20 11.21
C GLU A 546 35.26 -8.13 11.29
N LYS A 547 34.69 -9.02 12.11
CA LYS A 547 33.24 -9.26 12.25
C LYS A 547 32.44 -7.98 12.51
N ASP A 548 32.99 -7.05 13.29
CA ASP A 548 32.32 -5.78 13.64
C ASP A 548 32.10 -4.89 12.40
N GLN A 549 33.14 -4.71 11.56
CA GLN A 549 33.03 -3.91 10.32
C GLN A 549 32.12 -4.61 9.30
N SER A 550 32.26 -5.94 9.16
CA SER A 550 31.39 -6.76 8.32
C SER A 550 29.90 -6.58 8.71
N PHE A 551 29.58 -6.65 10.00
CA PHE A 551 28.22 -6.44 10.51
C PHE A 551 27.71 -5.01 10.30
N MET A 552 28.58 -3.99 10.34
CA MET A 552 28.18 -2.61 10.03
C MET A 552 27.74 -2.43 8.58
N TYR A 553 28.53 -2.90 7.60
CA TYR A 553 28.15 -2.81 6.19
C TYR A 553 26.88 -3.60 5.85
N VAL A 554 26.65 -4.75 6.50
CA VAL A 554 25.38 -5.51 6.39
C VAL A 554 24.18 -4.67 6.85
N ASN A 555 24.31 -3.93 7.97
CA ASN A 555 23.22 -3.07 8.46
C ASN A 555 23.00 -1.83 7.58
N GLU A 556 24.06 -1.23 7.02
CA GLU A 556 23.92 -0.15 6.03
C GLU A 556 23.13 -0.60 4.80
N ILE A 557 23.43 -1.78 4.25
CA ILE A 557 22.72 -2.35 3.10
C ILE A 557 21.22 -2.53 3.41
N ILE A 558 20.87 -2.96 4.62
CA ILE A 558 19.49 -3.12 5.07
C ILE A 558 18.80 -1.75 5.18
N ALA A 559 19.47 -0.73 5.73
CA ALA A 559 18.94 0.64 5.84
C ALA A 559 18.72 1.31 4.47
N ILE A 560 19.64 1.13 3.53
CA ILE A 560 19.52 1.65 2.14
C ILE A 560 18.31 1.00 1.46
N ARG A 561 18.18 -0.33 1.50
CA ARG A 561 17.04 -1.06 0.90
C ARG A 561 15.69 -0.66 1.51
N ARG A 562 15.63 -0.44 2.83
CA ARG A 562 14.44 0.09 3.50
C ARG A 562 14.03 1.47 2.97
N THR A 563 15.02 2.33 2.73
CA THR A 563 14.82 3.69 2.20
C THR A 563 14.35 3.66 0.74
N GLN A 564 14.95 2.81 -0.10
CA GLN A 564 14.54 2.58 -1.48
C GLN A 564 13.08 2.10 -1.57
N ARG A 565 12.69 1.07 -0.79
CA ARG A 565 11.29 0.56 -0.76
C ARG A 565 10.25 1.60 -0.32
N GLN A 566 10.63 2.57 0.51
CA GLN A 566 9.77 3.70 0.86
C GLN A 566 9.66 4.71 -0.30
N ASN A 567 10.78 4.99 -0.97
CA ASN A 567 10.87 5.89 -2.12
C ASN A 567 10.28 5.33 -3.43
N GLU A 568 9.99 4.04 -3.53
CA GLU A 568 9.28 3.40 -4.66
C GLU A 568 7.75 3.52 -4.57
N ASN A 569 7.20 3.95 -3.42
CA ASN A 569 5.77 4.18 -3.22
C ASN A 569 5.17 5.61 -3.45
N PRO A 570 5.73 6.55 -4.26
CA PRO A 570 5.11 7.88 -4.46
C PRO A 570 3.84 7.84 -5.32
N ALA A 571 3.80 7.05 -6.40
CA ALA A 571 2.83 7.23 -7.47
C ALA A 571 2.30 5.90 -8.07
N PHE A 572 1.23 5.37 -7.50
CA PHE A 572 0.26 4.57 -8.25
C PHE A 572 -1.16 4.79 -7.73
N GLY A 573 -2.04 5.21 -8.63
CA GLY A 573 -3.41 5.68 -8.37
C GLY A 573 -3.71 6.80 -9.35
N THR A 574 -4.49 6.55 -10.40
CA THR A 574 -5.94 6.38 -10.27
C THR A 574 -6.56 5.25 -11.12
N GLY A 575 -7.62 4.62 -10.59
CA GLY A 575 -8.84 4.42 -11.38
C GLY A 575 -9.12 3.09 -12.11
N SER A 576 -9.34 2.00 -11.38
CA SER A 576 -10.41 1.05 -11.73
C SER A 576 -11.00 0.38 -10.48
N SER A 577 -12.14 -0.30 -10.57
CA SER A 577 -12.92 -0.71 -9.40
C SER A 577 -13.77 -1.97 -9.60
N ASP A 578 -13.39 -3.07 -8.95
CA ASP A 578 -14.29 -3.90 -8.11
C ASP A 578 -13.48 -4.90 -7.24
N PRO A 579 -14.07 -5.53 -6.20
CA PRO A 579 -13.29 -5.99 -5.04
C PRO A 579 -12.94 -7.49 -4.98
N ALA A 580 -11.66 -7.78 -4.73
CA ALA A 580 -11.17 -9.02 -4.12
C ALA A 580 -10.18 -8.70 -2.96
N PRO A 581 -9.99 -9.57 -1.95
CA PRO A 581 -9.58 -9.12 -0.62
C PRO A 581 -8.06 -9.10 -0.38
N SER A 582 -7.37 -8.01 -0.76
CA SER A 582 -5.99 -7.73 -0.34
C SER A 582 -5.83 -6.34 0.31
N LYS A 583 -5.47 -6.36 1.60
CA LYS A 583 -4.87 -5.29 2.45
C LYS A 583 -4.88 -3.85 1.88
N LYS A 584 -5.76 -2.98 2.40
CA LYS A 584 -5.77 -1.53 2.07
C LYS A 584 -4.63 -0.75 2.75
N PRO A 585 -4.17 0.38 2.17
CA PRO A 585 -2.93 1.07 2.58
C PRO A 585 -3.12 2.06 3.73
N ARG A 586 -2.02 2.40 4.42
CA ARG A 586 -1.94 3.53 5.36
C ARG A 586 -2.06 4.88 4.63
N ARG A 587 -2.65 5.89 5.29
CA ARG A 587 -2.78 7.24 4.75
C ARG A 587 -1.42 7.92 4.59
N LYS A 588 -1.20 8.59 3.46
CA LYS A 588 -0.14 9.59 3.31
C LYS A 588 -0.55 10.86 4.04
N HIS A 589 0.22 11.26 5.05
CA HIS A 589 0.21 12.65 5.54
C HIS A 589 1.24 13.45 4.75
N THR A 590 0.94 14.72 4.51
CA THR A 590 1.84 15.66 3.82
C THR A 590 3.01 16.03 4.71
N SER A 591 4.17 15.44 4.46
CA SER A 591 5.42 15.86 5.09
C SER A 591 5.82 17.25 4.58
N PHE A 592 5.67 18.27 5.43
CA PHE A 592 6.48 19.48 5.28
C PHE A 592 7.97 19.12 5.39
N PRO A 593 8.89 19.91 4.81
CA PRO A 593 10.31 19.56 4.77
C PRO A 593 10.94 19.65 6.16
N GLY A 594 10.88 18.54 6.91
CA GLY A 594 11.67 18.33 8.10
C GLY A 594 13.14 18.55 7.76
N ILE A 595 13.81 19.41 8.53
CA ILE A 595 15.23 19.69 8.37
C ILE A 595 15.97 18.35 8.42
N ARG A 596 16.78 18.06 7.39
CA ARG A 596 17.69 16.89 7.37
C ARG A 596 18.77 17.07 8.45
N ARG A 597 18.41 16.88 9.72
CA ARG A 597 19.36 16.66 10.81
C ARG A 597 20.14 15.39 10.44
N GLY A 598 21.47 15.49 10.48
CA GLY A 598 22.32 14.44 9.95
C GLY A 598 22.14 13.15 10.73
N GLN A 599 21.95 12.03 10.02
CA GLN A 599 22.35 10.73 10.56
C GLN A 599 23.78 10.87 11.08
N SER A 600 24.03 10.40 12.30
CA SER A 600 25.33 10.56 12.96
C SER A 600 26.44 10.05 12.04
N ARG A 601 27.39 10.93 11.69
CA ARG A 601 28.54 10.59 10.83
C ARG A 601 29.48 9.65 11.58
N TYR A 602 29.11 8.38 11.61
CA TYR A 602 29.94 7.31 12.14
C TYR A 602 31.14 7.11 11.22
N ALA A 603 32.28 7.72 11.56
CA ALA A 603 33.55 7.32 10.97
C ALA A 603 33.94 5.93 11.52
N PRO A 604 34.41 4.99 10.68
CA PRO A 604 34.76 3.64 11.11
C PRO A 604 35.83 3.68 12.22
N ARG A 605 35.49 3.15 13.39
CA ARG A 605 36.24 3.33 14.66
C ARG A 605 37.54 2.50 14.76
N ARG A 606 38.28 2.35 13.66
CA ARG A 606 39.58 1.65 13.63
C ARG A 606 40.77 2.54 14.03
N LEU A 607 40.53 3.83 14.30
CA LEU A 607 41.56 4.87 14.48
C LEU A 607 41.82 5.32 15.94
N LEU A 608 41.21 4.70 16.95
CA LEU A 608 41.30 5.15 18.36
C LEU A 608 41.99 4.14 19.27
N ASN A 609 42.84 4.64 20.16
CA ASN A 609 43.66 3.85 21.08
C ASN A 609 42.82 3.40 22.31
N PRO A 610 42.92 2.16 22.83
CA PRO A 610 42.10 1.70 23.97
C PRO A 610 42.15 2.55 25.25
N ALA A 611 43.17 3.41 25.42
CA ALA A 611 43.21 4.39 26.51
C ALA A 611 42.27 5.60 26.29
N GLU A 612 42.12 6.06 25.05
CA GLU A 612 41.31 7.23 24.68
C GLU A 612 39.82 6.93 24.84
N ARG A 613 39.41 5.72 24.43
CA ARG A 613 38.05 5.19 24.64
C ARG A 613 37.58 5.32 26.09
N LYS A 614 38.42 4.99 27.08
CA LYS A 614 38.08 5.11 28.50
C LYS A 614 37.90 6.56 28.94
N LYS A 615 38.62 7.50 28.34
CA LYS A 615 38.50 8.94 28.61
C LYS A 615 37.17 9.49 28.08
N GLU A 616 36.74 9.04 26.89
CA GLU A 616 35.42 9.38 26.32
C GLU A 616 34.25 8.72 27.08
N GLU A 617 34.44 7.50 27.58
CA GLU A 617 33.45 6.80 28.42
C GLU A 617 33.27 7.53 29.78
N ALA A 618 34.34 8.06 30.36
CA ALA A 618 34.29 8.89 31.58
C ALA A 618 33.65 10.27 31.34
N ALA A 619 34.06 11.00 30.29
CA ALA A 619 33.52 12.32 29.97
C ALA A 619 32.00 12.29 29.68
N ARG A 620 31.51 11.22 29.04
CA ARG A 620 30.06 11.02 28.86
C ARG A 620 29.32 10.72 30.17
N ALA A 621 29.95 10.00 31.11
CA ALA A 621 29.34 9.77 32.42
C ALA A 621 29.15 11.07 33.20
N GLU A 622 30.11 12.00 33.12
CA GLU A 622 30.02 13.33 33.72
C GLU A 622 28.94 14.20 33.07
N HIS A 623 28.86 14.21 31.73
CA HIS A 623 27.81 14.91 30.98
C HIS A 623 26.39 14.43 31.35
N LEU A 624 26.17 13.12 31.37
CA LEU A 624 24.86 12.54 31.72
C LEU A 624 24.46 12.84 33.17
N GLN A 625 25.41 12.86 34.11
CA GLN A 625 25.15 13.26 35.49
C GLN A 625 24.73 14.73 35.60
N ASN A 626 25.29 15.61 34.76
CA ASN A 626 24.88 17.01 34.68
C ASN A 626 23.46 17.14 34.09
N GLN A 627 23.13 16.41 33.01
CA GLN A 627 21.77 16.40 32.44
C GLN A 627 20.73 15.92 33.46
N TYR A 628 21.01 14.85 34.23
CA TYR A 628 20.12 14.39 35.30
C TYR A 628 19.90 15.43 36.41
N SER A 629 20.88 16.32 36.64
CA SER A 629 20.72 17.44 37.59
C SER A 629 19.81 18.54 37.04
N ILE A 630 19.89 18.86 35.75
CA ILE A 630 19.04 19.83 35.05
C ILE A 630 17.59 19.32 35.00
N MET A 631 17.42 18.06 34.56
CA MET A 631 16.13 17.37 34.51
C MET A 631 15.43 17.34 35.89
N LYS A 632 16.18 17.22 36.99
CA LYS A 632 15.62 17.33 38.35
C LYS A 632 15.20 18.75 38.74
N ALA A 633 15.94 19.78 38.32
CA ALA A 633 15.63 21.16 38.67
C ALA A 633 14.41 21.71 37.92
N GLU A 634 14.20 21.30 36.68
CA GLU A 634 13.10 21.77 35.82
C GLU A 634 11.81 20.94 35.99
N LEU A 635 11.86 19.77 36.66
CA LEU A 635 10.75 18.81 36.78
C LEU A 635 9.45 19.43 37.32
N GLU A 636 9.51 20.21 38.41
CA GLU A 636 8.31 20.81 39.02
C GLU A 636 7.70 21.90 38.13
N GLN A 637 8.53 22.63 37.37
CA GLN A 637 8.10 23.70 36.48
C GLN A 637 7.52 23.14 35.16
N MET A 638 8.11 22.07 34.63
CA MET A 638 7.56 21.27 33.53
C MET A 638 6.17 20.71 33.91
N ARG A 639 6.03 20.11 35.09
CA ARG A 639 4.74 19.60 35.58
C ARG A 639 3.71 20.71 35.86
N ALA A 640 4.14 21.92 36.16
CA ALA A 640 3.29 23.10 36.26
C ALA A 640 2.87 23.69 34.89
N GLY A 641 3.44 23.20 33.78
CA GLY A 641 3.09 23.61 32.41
C GLY A 641 3.94 24.74 31.81
N ASP A 642 5.10 25.07 32.39
CA ASP A 642 6.02 26.04 31.79
C ASP A 642 6.71 25.42 30.56
N GLN A 643 6.46 26.01 29.38
CA GLN A 643 7.02 25.57 28.10
C GLN A 643 8.55 25.66 28.06
N THR A 644 9.14 26.64 28.74
CA THR A 644 10.60 26.86 28.76
C THR A 644 11.32 25.87 29.68
N ALA A 645 10.70 25.48 30.80
CA ALA A 645 11.18 24.37 31.63
C ALA A 645 10.98 23.03 30.91
N THR A 646 9.84 22.84 30.23
CA THR A 646 9.51 21.62 29.48
C THR A 646 10.55 21.33 28.39
N TYR A 647 10.94 22.32 27.58
CA TYR A 647 11.96 22.14 26.55
C TYR A 647 13.30 21.64 27.12
N LYS A 648 13.85 22.32 28.14
CA LYS A 648 15.12 21.93 28.79
C LYS A 648 15.03 20.53 29.41
N TRP A 649 13.88 20.24 30.03
CA TRP A 649 13.63 18.95 30.67
C TRP A 649 13.62 17.82 29.63
N MET A 650 13.01 18.05 28.46
CA MET A 650 13.01 17.11 27.34
C MET A 650 14.41 16.93 26.73
N GLU A 651 15.15 18.01 26.49
CA GLU A 651 16.54 17.95 25.98
C GLU A 651 17.46 17.15 26.93
N ALA A 652 17.33 17.35 28.25
CA ALA A 652 18.07 16.59 29.25
C ALA A 652 17.58 15.12 29.40
N ALA A 653 16.30 14.84 29.17
CA ALA A 653 15.74 13.49 29.22
C ALA A 653 16.11 12.66 27.97
N GLU A 654 16.19 13.29 26.79
CA GLU A 654 16.59 12.66 25.53
C GLU A 654 18.01 12.08 25.62
N ASP A 655 18.98 12.89 26.04
CA ASP A 655 20.38 12.49 26.29
C ASP A 655 20.48 11.28 27.24
N LEU A 656 19.68 11.25 28.30
CA LEU A 656 19.65 10.17 29.29
C LEU A 656 19.03 8.89 28.72
N ILE A 657 17.91 9.01 28.00
CA ILE A 657 17.22 7.89 27.39
C ILE A 657 18.08 7.24 26.29
N ASP A 658 18.82 8.01 25.50
CA ASP A 658 19.64 7.46 24.42
C ASP A 658 20.91 6.74 24.91
N ASP A 659 21.54 7.17 26.02
CA ASP A 659 22.59 6.36 26.66
C ASP A 659 22.03 5.03 27.20
N PHE A 660 20.82 5.04 27.75
CA PHE A 660 20.13 3.82 28.21
C PHE A 660 19.80 2.88 27.02
N ARG A 661 19.24 3.41 25.93
CA ARG A 661 18.89 2.65 24.69
C ARG A 661 20.14 2.08 24.01
N ALA A 662 21.26 2.81 24.02
CA ALA A 662 22.54 2.35 23.46
C ALA A 662 23.20 1.21 24.27
N PHE A 663 22.76 0.93 25.50
CA PHE A 663 23.41 -0.05 26.36
C PHE A 663 22.94 -1.49 26.08
N LYS A 664 23.65 -2.19 25.17
CA LYS A 664 23.37 -3.56 24.68
C LYS A 664 22.91 -4.58 25.75
N THR A 665 23.33 -4.48 27.01
CA THR A 665 22.97 -5.49 28.04
C THR A 665 21.57 -5.32 28.63
N PHE A 666 20.89 -4.18 28.44
CA PHE A 666 19.52 -4.01 28.92
C PHE A 666 18.45 -4.61 27.99
N TYR A 667 18.85 -5.04 26.80
CA TYR A 667 17.95 -5.57 25.77
C TYR A 667 18.41 -6.98 25.37
N PRO A 668 17.50 -7.97 25.21
CA PRO A 668 17.86 -9.23 24.57
C PRO A 668 18.41 -8.95 23.18
N TRP A 669 19.40 -9.73 22.71
CA TRP A 669 20.10 -9.45 21.45
C TRP A 669 19.14 -9.27 20.27
N ASP A 670 18.13 -10.13 20.13
CA ASP A 670 17.08 -10.03 19.10
C ASP A 670 16.27 -8.73 19.15
N LYS A 671 16.11 -8.12 20.33
CA LYS A 671 15.43 -6.83 20.51
C LYS A 671 16.36 -5.64 20.30
N TYR A 672 17.62 -5.74 20.75
CA TYR A 672 18.65 -4.74 20.46
C TYR A 672 18.94 -4.64 18.95
N VAL A 673 18.90 -5.78 18.26
CA VAL A 673 19.01 -5.88 16.80
C VAL A 673 17.78 -5.27 16.09
N LYS A 674 16.56 -5.39 16.65
CA LYS A 674 15.39 -4.61 16.18
C LYS A 674 15.60 -3.10 16.33
N PHE A 675 16.12 -2.64 17.48
CA PHE A 675 16.44 -1.23 17.72
C PHE A 675 17.49 -0.69 16.73
N LEU A 676 18.49 -1.49 16.36
CA LEU A 676 19.44 -1.20 15.29
C LEU A 676 18.85 -1.29 13.86
N GLY A 677 17.54 -1.52 13.70
CA GLY A 677 16.87 -1.52 12.41
C GLY A 677 16.82 -2.87 11.68
N TYR A 678 16.69 -3.98 12.41
CA TYR A 678 16.50 -5.32 11.83
C TYR A 678 15.20 -5.95 12.36
N THR A 679 14.11 -5.87 11.60
CA THR A 679 12.80 -6.44 11.99
C THR A 679 12.53 -7.81 11.38
N HIS A 680 11.95 -8.71 12.19
CA HIS A 680 11.66 -10.09 11.77
C HIS A 680 10.53 -10.18 10.73
N ASP A 681 9.76 -9.11 10.52
CA ASP A 681 8.78 -8.98 9.43
C ASP A 681 9.45 -8.83 8.06
N ASP A 682 10.68 -8.32 7.99
CA ASP A 682 11.45 -8.17 6.75
C ASP A 682 11.74 -9.54 6.12
N LYS A 683 11.91 -10.58 6.94
CA LYS A 683 12.10 -11.99 6.52
C LYS A 683 10.88 -12.61 5.81
N PHE A 684 9.75 -11.91 5.72
CA PHE A 684 8.50 -12.43 5.14
C PHE A 684 7.99 -11.65 3.91
N GLN A 685 8.74 -10.65 3.42
CA GLN A 685 8.26 -9.73 2.37
C GLN A 685 9.17 -9.56 1.16
N ALA A 686 10.32 -10.24 1.10
CA ALA A 686 11.15 -10.32 -0.10
C ALA A 686 12.00 -11.60 -0.13
N GLU A 687 11.91 -12.35 -1.22
CA GLU A 687 12.74 -13.53 -1.49
C GLU A 687 13.46 -13.39 -2.84
N THR A 688 14.56 -12.64 -2.85
CA THR A 688 15.58 -12.75 -3.90
C THR A 688 16.78 -13.55 -3.38
N LYS A 689 17.52 -14.23 -4.26
CA LYS A 689 18.73 -15.00 -3.86
C LYS A 689 19.83 -14.14 -3.20
N LEU A 690 19.84 -12.83 -3.44
CA LEU A 690 20.76 -11.91 -2.77
C LEU A 690 20.33 -11.60 -1.32
N GLU A 691 19.07 -11.86 -0.98
CA GLU A 691 18.53 -11.69 0.38
C GLU A 691 18.72 -12.94 1.25
N THR A 692 18.77 -14.14 0.66
CA THR A 692 19.21 -15.34 1.41
C THR A 692 20.66 -15.19 1.86
N ASP A 693 21.59 -14.84 0.96
CA ASP A 693 23.00 -14.64 1.31
C ASP A 693 23.19 -13.53 2.37
N LEU A 694 22.44 -12.43 2.25
CA LEU A 694 22.44 -11.32 3.22
C LEU A 694 21.88 -11.74 4.58
N THR A 695 20.74 -12.44 4.62
CA THR A 695 20.12 -12.84 5.88
C THR A 695 20.86 -14.01 6.53
N GLU A 696 21.48 -14.90 5.77
CA GLU A 696 22.39 -15.94 6.27
C GLU A 696 23.71 -15.34 6.79
N MET A 697 24.28 -14.34 6.12
CA MET A 697 25.45 -13.60 6.64
C MET A 697 25.08 -12.84 7.91
N ALA A 698 23.95 -12.12 7.93
CA ALA A 698 23.46 -11.42 9.10
C ALA A 698 23.18 -12.39 10.27
N ASP A 699 22.52 -13.52 10.03
CA ASP A 699 22.28 -14.57 11.04
C ASP A 699 23.58 -15.25 11.47
N ARG A 700 24.57 -15.44 10.58
CA ARG A 700 25.87 -16.04 10.91
C ARG A 700 26.72 -15.10 11.76
N LEU A 701 26.74 -13.81 11.44
CA LEU A 701 27.42 -12.79 12.23
C LEU A 701 26.68 -12.58 13.56
N SER A 702 25.34 -12.43 13.56
CA SER A 702 24.56 -12.21 14.77
C SER A 702 24.56 -13.41 15.71
N LYS A 703 24.58 -14.66 15.23
CA LYS A 703 24.75 -15.86 16.07
C LYS A 703 26.16 -15.97 16.64
N LYS A 704 27.21 -15.57 15.91
CA LYS A 704 28.58 -15.51 16.46
C LYS A 704 28.73 -14.40 17.52
N LEU A 705 28.26 -13.19 17.23
CA LEU A 705 28.18 -12.04 18.16
C LEU A 705 27.15 -12.23 19.30
N GLY A 706 26.30 -13.25 19.18
CA GLY A 706 25.29 -13.68 20.14
C GLY A 706 25.80 -14.78 21.07
N ALA A 707 26.49 -15.79 20.55
CA ALA A 707 27.13 -16.84 21.37
C ALA A 707 28.16 -16.25 22.35
N ASP A 708 28.98 -15.29 21.88
CA ASP A 708 29.89 -14.49 22.72
C ASP A 708 29.17 -13.65 23.81
N ALA A 709 27.82 -13.61 23.78
CA ALA A 709 26.95 -12.97 24.76
C ALA A 709 26.02 -13.95 25.53
N GLU A 710 25.76 -15.17 25.03
CA GLU A 710 25.02 -16.21 25.76
C GLU A 710 25.81 -16.73 26.98
N ASP A 711 27.14 -16.80 26.85
CA ASP A 711 28.08 -16.98 27.98
C ASP A 711 28.00 -15.85 29.03
N ARG A 712 27.38 -14.71 28.70
CA ARG A 712 27.16 -13.57 29.62
C ARG A 712 25.72 -13.47 30.13
N THR A 713 24.72 -13.92 29.36
CA THR A 713 23.31 -13.94 29.80
C THR A 713 22.94 -15.20 30.58
N SER A 714 23.80 -16.23 30.58
CA SER A 714 23.76 -17.32 31.57
C SER A 714 24.21 -16.87 32.98
N ALA A 715 24.58 -15.59 33.17
CA ALA A 715 24.65 -14.97 34.47
C ALA A 715 23.26 -14.99 35.13
N THR A 716 23.12 -15.81 36.18
CA THR A 716 21.89 -15.94 36.99
C THR A 716 21.31 -14.60 37.42
N SER A 717 20.02 -14.57 37.76
CA SER A 717 19.24 -13.40 38.23
C SER A 717 19.69 -12.78 39.56
N ALA A 718 20.95 -13.00 39.98
CA ALA A 718 21.56 -12.55 41.22
C ALA A 718 22.46 -11.30 41.05
N SER A 719 22.59 -10.74 39.84
CA SER A 719 23.47 -9.58 39.59
C SER A 719 22.95 -8.56 38.56
N ILE A 720 21.64 -8.30 38.53
CA ILE A 720 21.14 -7.03 38.00
C ILE A 720 21.44 -5.95 39.08
N PRO A 721 22.11 -4.83 38.76
CA PRO A 721 22.30 -3.74 39.71
C PRO A 721 20.97 -3.16 40.24
N ALA A 722 21.01 -2.38 41.33
CA ALA A 722 19.83 -1.64 41.79
C ALA A 722 19.56 -0.37 40.95
N ASP A 723 20.60 0.11 40.27
CA ASP A 723 20.68 1.42 39.63
C ASP A 723 21.54 1.37 38.36
N TYR A 724 21.32 2.32 37.46
CA TYR A 724 22.21 2.60 36.33
C TYR A 724 22.63 4.06 36.40
N ARG A 725 23.94 4.32 36.29
CA ARG A 725 24.56 5.66 36.47
C ARG A 725 24.24 6.33 37.82
N GLY A 726 23.94 5.57 38.89
CA GLY A 726 23.50 6.14 40.18
C GLY A 726 22.01 6.54 40.22
N ILE A 727 21.24 6.21 39.18
CA ILE A 727 19.81 6.48 39.06
C ILE A 727 19.07 5.15 39.22
N SER A 728 18.14 5.07 40.19
CA SER A 728 17.34 3.88 40.42
C SER A 728 16.46 3.53 39.21
N PHE A 729 16.23 2.24 38.97
CA PHE A 729 15.44 1.84 37.81
C PHE A 729 13.97 2.29 37.85
N SER A 730 13.36 2.52 39.01
CA SER A 730 12.04 3.16 39.09
C SER A 730 12.09 4.60 38.54
N SER A 731 13.10 5.39 38.93
CA SER A 731 13.27 6.74 38.40
C SER A 731 13.63 6.76 36.91
N TRP A 732 14.33 5.74 36.40
CA TRP A 732 14.47 5.57 34.94
C TRP A 732 13.11 5.39 34.27
N LEU A 733 12.25 4.52 34.80
CA LEU A 733 10.91 4.31 34.25
C LEU A 733 10.08 5.60 34.25
N ASP A 734 10.11 6.36 35.35
CA ASP A 734 9.42 7.66 35.46
C ASP A 734 9.85 8.61 34.32
N ILE A 735 11.15 8.69 34.01
CA ILE A 735 11.70 9.51 32.92
C ILE A 735 11.18 9.04 31.56
N PHE A 736 11.23 7.73 31.27
CA PHE A 736 10.71 7.16 30.02
C PHE A 736 9.21 7.48 29.82
N LEU A 737 8.41 7.41 30.88
CA LEU A 737 6.96 7.62 30.78
C LEU A 737 6.57 9.10 30.72
N GLU A 738 7.20 9.98 31.51
CA GLU A 738 6.94 11.42 31.43
C GLU A 738 7.42 12.03 30.10
N TYR A 739 8.56 11.58 29.56
CA TYR A 739 9.06 12.01 28.25
C TYR A 739 8.13 11.58 27.10
N ALA A 740 7.61 10.34 27.13
CA ALA A 740 6.60 9.90 26.16
C ALA A 740 5.30 10.73 26.24
N ILE A 741 4.87 11.14 27.44
CA ILE A 741 3.69 12.00 27.61
C ILE A 741 3.93 13.41 27.08
N CYS A 742 5.13 13.99 27.26
CA CYS A 742 5.47 15.29 26.70
C CYS A 742 5.55 15.26 25.17
N LEU A 743 6.23 14.26 24.57
CA LEU A 743 6.23 14.04 23.12
C LEU A 743 4.80 13.92 22.55
N ALA A 744 3.92 13.18 23.21
CA ALA A 744 2.53 13.02 22.79
C ALA A 744 1.71 14.33 22.86
N LYS A 745 1.96 15.20 23.85
CA LYS A 745 1.36 16.55 23.93
C LYS A 745 1.83 17.45 22.79
N ASP A 746 3.11 17.36 22.43
CA ASP A 746 3.72 18.13 21.33
C ASP A 746 3.38 17.56 19.94
N GLY A 747 2.62 16.46 19.87
CA GLY A 747 2.16 15.82 18.62
C GLY A 747 3.15 14.84 17.99
N HIS A 748 4.22 14.47 18.68
CA HIS A 748 5.25 13.53 18.20
C HIS A 748 4.80 12.08 18.48
N ASP A 749 3.77 11.64 17.76
CA ASP A 749 3.06 10.36 17.93
C ASP A 749 4.01 9.15 17.96
N ARG A 750 4.81 8.97 16.90
CA ARG A 750 5.70 7.81 16.72
C ARG A 750 6.79 7.75 17.77
N GLU A 751 7.42 8.88 18.04
CA GLU A 751 8.52 8.98 18.98
C GLU A 751 8.03 8.63 20.39
N SER A 752 6.86 9.15 20.81
CA SER A 752 6.24 8.74 22.09
C SER A 752 6.02 7.23 22.19
N TYR A 753 5.67 6.57 21.08
CA TYR A 753 5.44 5.14 21.04
C TYR A 753 6.74 4.32 21.02
N GLU A 754 7.78 4.77 20.34
CA GLU A 754 9.10 4.13 20.33
C GLU A 754 9.76 4.19 21.73
N ILE A 755 9.55 5.29 22.46
CA ILE A 755 9.97 5.43 23.86
C ILE A 755 9.23 4.40 24.74
N CYS A 756 7.90 4.31 24.68
CA CYS A 756 7.13 3.29 25.40
C CYS A 756 7.50 1.84 25.00
N GLU A 757 7.77 1.58 23.71
CA GLU A 757 8.23 0.28 23.22
C GLU A 757 9.62 -0.09 23.77
N SER A 758 10.55 0.86 23.82
CA SER A 758 11.89 0.64 24.38
C SER A 758 11.85 0.41 25.90
N ALA A 759 10.94 1.06 26.64
CA ALA A 759 10.71 0.76 28.05
C ALA A 759 10.12 -0.65 28.26
N ARG A 760 9.11 -1.04 27.46
CA ARG A 760 8.52 -2.40 27.49
C ARG A 760 9.57 -3.49 27.25
N ASP A 761 10.52 -3.23 26.37
CA ASP A 761 11.43 -4.27 25.88
C ASP A 761 12.74 -4.43 26.66
N ALA A 762 13.05 -3.50 27.57
CA ALA A 762 14.17 -3.61 28.50
C ALA A 762 13.94 -4.72 29.56
N ILE A 763 14.94 -5.58 29.77
CA ILE A 763 14.90 -6.73 30.68
C ILE A 763 14.56 -6.30 32.12
N VAL A 764 15.05 -5.13 32.52
CA VAL A 764 14.85 -4.50 33.83
C VAL A 764 13.37 -4.34 34.20
N PHE A 765 12.53 -3.94 33.24
CA PHE A 765 11.11 -3.66 33.45
C PHE A 765 10.23 -4.86 33.09
N TYR A 766 10.62 -5.62 32.06
CA TYR A 766 9.86 -6.74 31.49
C TYR A 766 9.36 -7.78 32.52
N HIS A 767 10.16 -8.09 33.55
CA HIS A 767 9.81 -9.11 34.55
C HIS A 767 8.86 -8.63 35.65
N LYS A 768 8.56 -7.32 35.75
CA LYS A 768 7.68 -6.76 36.78
C LYS A 768 6.32 -6.42 36.20
N ARG A 769 5.26 -7.03 36.76
CA ARG A 769 3.87 -6.79 36.34
C ARG A 769 3.42 -5.33 36.55
N GLU A 770 3.96 -4.66 37.56
CA GLU A 770 3.58 -3.28 37.94
C GLU A 770 4.18 -2.26 36.97
N ASP A 771 5.51 -2.29 36.75
CA ASP A 771 6.19 -1.50 35.71
C ASP A 771 5.53 -1.72 34.33
N MET A 772 5.27 -2.98 33.95
CA MET A 772 4.59 -3.32 32.70
C MET A 772 3.13 -2.87 32.63
N PHE A 773 2.42 -2.71 33.76
CA PHE A 773 1.09 -2.11 33.81
C PHE A 773 1.18 -0.60 33.56
N LEU A 774 2.10 0.10 34.25
CA LEU A 774 2.32 1.54 34.09
C LEU A 774 2.74 1.91 32.67
N ILE A 775 3.63 1.14 32.03
CA ILE A 775 4.03 1.34 30.64
C ILE A 775 2.80 1.33 29.71
N HIS A 776 1.91 0.34 29.84
CA HIS A 776 0.73 0.24 28.97
C HIS A 776 -0.36 1.28 29.30
N VAL A 777 -0.49 1.71 30.55
CA VAL A 777 -1.36 2.86 30.91
C VAL A 777 -0.84 4.14 30.28
N CYS A 778 0.46 4.44 30.42
CA CYS A 778 1.10 5.58 29.79
C CYS A 778 0.93 5.56 28.26
N TRP A 779 1.18 4.42 27.62
CA TRP A 779 1.06 4.27 26.18
C TRP A 779 -0.37 4.48 25.68
N GLY A 780 -1.37 4.07 26.47
CA GLY A 780 -2.79 4.40 26.24
C GLY A 780 -3.09 5.89 26.37
N THR A 781 -2.50 6.56 27.37
CA THR A 781 -2.63 8.02 27.54
C THR A 781 -1.99 8.79 26.38
N CYS A 782 -0.80 8.39 25.90
CA CYS A 782 -0.19 8.97 24.71
C CYS A 782 -1.10 8.80 23.48
N ALA A 783 -1.66 7.60 23.26
CA ALA A 783 -2.58 7.35 22.15
C ALA A 783 -3.90 8.16 22.25
N LEU A 784 -4.41 8.40 23.47
CA LEU A 784 -5.56 9.27 23.70
C LEU A 784 -5.23 10.73 23.38
N LEU A 785 -4.05 11.23 23.77
CA LEU A 785 -3.58 12.58 23.45
C LEU A 785 -3.40 12.80 21.94
N CYS A 786 -2.85 11.80 21.22
CA CYS A 786 -2.70 11.84 19.77
C CYS A 786 -3.98 11.49 18.98
N ASN A 787 -5.09 11.15 19.66
CA ASN A 787 -6.36 10.66 19.09
C ASN A 787 -6.19 9.46 18.13
N ASP A 788 -5.37 8.49 18.51
CA ASP A 788 -5.10 7.25 17.77
C ASP A 788 -5.92 6.06 18.31
N GLU A 789 -7.04 5.77 17.64
CA GLU A 789 -7.94 4.67 18.01
C GLU A 789 -7.29 3.27 17.78
N GLU A 790 -6.37 3.13 16.81
CA GLU A 790 -5.68 1.86 16.53
C GLU A 790 -4.81 1.48 17.74
N MET A 791 -4.03 2.43 18.25
CA MET A 791 -3.19 2.19 19.42
C MET A 791 -4.00 2.09 20.71
N CYS A 792 -5.00 2.96 20.91
CA CYS A 792 -5.94 2.86 22.02
C CYS A 792 -6.54 1.45 22.17
N ILE A 793 -6.98 0.83 21.07
CA ILE A 793 -7.55 -0.52 21.05
C ILE A 793 -6.47 -1.60 21.23
N ARG A 794 -5.26 -1.41 20.68
CA ARG A 794 -4.11 -2.31 20.90
C ARG A 794 -3.70 -2.36 22.39
N VAL A 795 -3.77 -1.23 23.10
CA VAL A 795 -3.55 -1.15 24.55
C VAL A 795 -4.70 -1.80 25.33
N ALA A 796 -5.97 -1.52 25.01
CA ALA A 796 -7.11 -2.16 25.68
C ALA A 796 -7.11 -3.70 25.53
N ARG A 797 -6.66 -4.21 24.36
CA ARG A 797 -6.45 -5.64 24.10
C ARG A 797 -5.35 -6.29 24.95
N TYR A 798 -4.32 -5.54 25.36
CA TYR A 798 -3.31 -6.04 26.30
C TYR A 798 -3.96 -6.30 27.65
N PHE A 799 -4.71 -5.33 28.19
CA PHE A 799 -5.41 -5.50 29.46
C PHE A 799 -6.42 -6.65 29.42
N MET A 800 -7.21 -6.80 28.34
CA MET A 800 -8.11 -7.94 28.14
C MET A 800 -7.43 -9.32 27.98
N ARG A 801 -6.09 -9.37 27.82
CA ARG A 801 -5.30 -10.61 27.72
C ARG A 801 -4.62 -10.97 29.04
N GLU A 802 -3.97 -9.99 29.68
CA GLU A 802 -3.30 -10.15 30.97
C GLU A 802 -4.27 -10.23 32.15
N TYR A 803 -5.47 -9.65 31.99
CA TYR A 803 -6.58 -9.67 32.91
C TYR A 803 -7.78 -10.22 32.14
N GLN A 804 -7.81 -11.56 31.98
CA GLN A 804 -8.90 -12.24 31.29
C GLN A 804 -10.10 -12.41 32.25
N PHE A 805 -11.31 -12.27 31.72
CA PHE A 805 -12.59 -12.37 32.45
C PHE A 805 -12.83 -11.29 33.53
N THR A 806 -12.07 -10.19 33.53
CA THR A 806 -12.34 -9.02 34.38
C THR A 806 -13.19 -7.98 33.65
N THR A 807 -14.40 -7.75 34.16
CA THR A 807 -15.41 -6.82 33.60
C THR A 807 -14.88 -5.41 33.34
N ASP A 808 -13.99 -4.90 34.21
CA ASP A 808 -13.43 -3.56 34.07
C ASP A 808 -12.49 -3.42 32.86
N SER A 809 -11.88 -4.51 32.37
CA SER A 809 -11.13 -4.50 31.11
C SER A 809 -12.04 -4.29 29.89
N TYR A 810 -13.28 -4.80 29.95
CA TYR A 810 -14.29 -4.59 28.92
C TYR A 810 -14.91 -3.18 29.00
N ARG A 811 -15.12 -2.67 30.21
CA ARG A 811 -15.52 -1.27 30.46
C ARG A 811 -14.45 -0.29 29.99
N MET A 812 -13.18 -0.55 30.27
CA MET A 812 -12.03 0.25 29.81
C MET A 812 -11.96 0.30 28.28
N TYR A 813 -12.11 -0.83 27.59
CA TYR A 813 -12.18 -0.88 26.13
C TYR A 813 -13.31 0.00 25.58
N ALA A 814 -14.52 -0.09 26.16
CA ALA A 814 -15.67 0.71 25.75
C ALA A 814 -15.50 2.21 26.05
N ALA A 815 -14.89 2.57 27.19
CA ALA A 815 -14.63 3.96 27.55
C ALA A 815 -13.59 4.62 26.64
N ILE A 816 -12.47 3.95 26.40
CA ILE A 816 -11.40 4.41 25.51
C ILE A 816 -11.94 4.62 24.08
N ALA A 817 -12.77 3.69 23.57
CA ALA A 817 -13.40 3.82 22.25
C ALA A 817 -14.54 4.86 22.17
N ARG A 818 -15.03 5.40 23.30
CA ARG A 818 -15.92 6.58 23.32
C ARG A 818 -15.12 7.89 23.33
N LEU A 819 -13.96 7.90 24.00
CA LEU A 819 -13.09 9.06 24.15
C LEU A 819 -12.30 9.37 22.86
N CYS A 820 -11.67 8.36 22.26
CA CYS A 820 -10.95 8.51 21.00
C CYS A 820 -11.90 8.29 19.82
N GLN A 821 -12.12 9.31 18.99
CA GLN A 821 -13.02 9.25 17.85
C GLN A 821 -12.26 9.45 16.54
N SER A 822 -12.15 8.37 15.77
CA SER A 822 -11.55 8.32 14.44
C SER A 822 -12.63 8.40 13.34
N PRO A 823 -12.34 9.02 12.18
CA PRO A 823 -13.19 8.93 10.98
C PRO A 823 -13.38 7.49 10.45
N VAL A 824 -12.57 6.53 10.90
CA VAL A 824 -12.73 5.09 10.63
C VAL A 824 -12.67 4.37 11.97
N SER A 825 -13.83 3.94 12.47
CA SER A 825 -13.94 3.27 13.78
C SER A 825 -13.28 1.89 13.77
N TRP A 826 -12.14 1.78 14.45
CA TRP A 826 -11.46 0.52 14.73
C TRP A 826 -12.26 -0.39 15.67
N TYR A 827 -13.03 0.19 16.61
CA TYR A 827 -13.96 -0.53 17.49
C TYR A 827 -14.91 -1.46 16.71
N CYS A 828 -15.38 -1.01 15.54
CA CYS A 828 -16.29 -1.77 14.67
C CYS A 828 -15.58 -2.75 13.70
N SER A 829 -14.25 -2.83 13.72
CA SER A 829 -13.48 -3.49 12.65
C SER A 829 -13.52 -5.02 12.71
N GLY A 830 -13.30 -5.66 11.55
CA GLY A 830 -13.36 -7.12 11.39
C GLY A 830 -12.40 -7.95 12.27
N PRO A 831 -11.14 -7.53 12.54
CA PRO A 831 -10.27 -8.26 13.47
C PRO A 831 -10.70 -8.06 14.93
N GLU A 832 -11.40 -6.96 15.23
CA GLU A 832 -11.84 -6.56 16.57
C GLU A 832 -13.10 -7.32 16.94
N GLN A 833 -14.06 -7.41 16.01
CA GLN A 833 -15.16 -8.37 16.03
C GLN A 833 -14.64 -9.81 16.25
N LYS A 834 -13.62 -10.25 15.50
CA LYS A 834 -13.00 -11.59 15.65
C LYS A 834 -12.21 -11.76 16.95
N TYR A 835 -11.72 -10.69 17.58
CA TYR A 835 -11.05 -10.75 18.87
C TYR A 835 -12.08 -10.82 20.01
N MET A 836 -13.09 -9.96 19.98
CA MET A 836 -14.17 -9.94 20.97
C MET A 836 -14.98 -11.25 20.94
N LEU A 837 -15.26 -11.80 19.75
CA LEU A 837 -15.87 -13.12 19.60
C LEU A 837 -14.99 -14.26 20.16
N ARG A 838 -13.65 -14.12 20.14
CA ARG A 838 -12.76 -15.10 20.79
C ARG A 838 -12.85 -15.01 22.31
N GLN A 839 -12.96 -13.81 22.87
CA GLN A 839 -13.17 -13.63 24.32
C GLN A 839 -14.55 -14.17 24.75
N VAL A 840 -15.62 -13.90 23.98
CA VAL A 840 -16.94 -14.50 24.21
C VAL A 840 -16.87 -16.03 24.13
N LYS A 841 -16.17 -16.59 23.14
CA LYS A 841 -15.98 -18.05 23.04
C LYS A 841 -15.07 -18.65 24.13
N ALA A 842 -14.14 -17.90 24.70
CA ALA A 842 -13.32 -18.32 25.84
C ALA A 842 -14.13 -18.36 27.14
N MET A 843 -15.00 -17.36 27.33
CA MET A 843 -15.98 -17.29 28.42
C MET A 843 -16.97 -18.45 28.31
N ASP A 844 -17.59 -18.64 27.14
CA ASP A 844 -18.55 -19.72 26.86
C ASP A 844 -17.92 -21.14 27.00
N PHE A 845 -16.65 -21.33 26.60
CA PHE A 845 -15.98 -22.65 26.57
C PHE A 845 -15.95 -23.36 27.93
N ASN A 846 -15.80 -22.61 29.02
CA ASN A 846 -15.73 -23.18 30.37
C ASN A 846 -17.11 -23.49 30.99
N LEU A 847 -18.18 -22.91 30.43
CA LEU A 847 -19.57 -23.12 30.83
C LEU A 847 -20.20 -24.33 30.13
N VAL A 848 -19.77 -24.62 28.90
CA VAL A 848 -20.27 -25.75 28.08
C VAL A 848 -19.74 -27.10 28.56
N ASP A 849 -20.52 -28.17 28.38
CA ASP A 849 -20.20 -29.50 28.92
C ASP A 849 -18.98 -30.20 28.29
N LYS A 850 -18.29 -31.06 29.06
CA LYS A 850 -17.02 -31.70 28.63
C LYS A 850 -17.16 -32.53 27.34
N SER A 851 -18.31 -33.18 27.16
CA SER A 851 -18.67 -33.96 25.98
C SER A 851 -18.81 -33.10 24.72
N ARG A 852 -19.33 -31.87 24.86
CA ARG A 852 -19.49 -30.89 23.77
C ARG A 852 -18.16 -30.22 23.43
N ARG A 853 -17.32 -29.89 24.43
CA ARG A 853 -15.96 -29.36 24.22
C ARG A 853 -15.13 -30.25 23.29
N GLN A 854 -15.22 -31.57 23.47
CA GLN A 854 -14.47 -32.53 22.64
C GLN A 854 -14.94 -32.61 21.18
N ARG A 855 -16.22 -32.33 20.89
CA ARG A 855 -16.83 -32.63 19.58
C ARG A 855 -16.80 -31.48 18.57
N GLY A 856 -16.70 -30.22 19.04
CA GLY A 856 -16.68 -29.03 18.17
C GLY A 856 -15.65 -27.95 18.51
N TYR A 857 -14.89 -28.10 19.61
CA TYR A 857 -13.96 -27.05 20.10
C TYR A 857 -12.48 -27.49 20.15
N ALA A 858 -12.13 -28.60 19.49
CA ALA A 858 -10.81 -29.23 19.56
C ALA A 858 -9.62 -28.31 19.18
N GLU A 859 -9.84 -27.30 18.31
CA GLU A 859 -8.79 -26.36 17.87
C GLU A 859 -8.34 -25.31 18.91
N LYS A 860 -9.06 -25.13 20.03
CA LYS A 860 -9.11 -23.82 20.72
C LYS A 860 -8.55 -23.79 22.16
N ALA A 861 -7.65 -24.71 22.49
CA ALA A 861 -6.95 -24.73 23.78
C ALA A 861 -6.11 -23.47 24.07
N GLY A 862 -5.77 -22.67 23.04
CA GLY A 862 -4.99 -21.43 23.16
C GLY A 862 -5.79 -20.13 23.36
N TYR A 863 -7.07 -20.19 23.79
CA TYR A 863 -7.88 -18.98 24.06
C TYR A 863 -7.97 -18.59 25.54
N THR A 864 -7.42 -19.42 26.44
CA THR A 864 -7.43 -19.18 27.88
C THR A 864 -6.01 -18.90 28.35
N SER A 865 -5.79 -17.73 28.95
CA SER A 865 -4.49 -17.36 29.54
C SER A 865 -4.10 -18.33 30.66
N GLN A 866 -2.80 -18.58 30.81
CA GLN A 866 -2.26 -19.35 31.94
C GLN A 866 -1.82 -18.42 33.07
N ASP A 867 -2.06 -18.83 34.31
CA ASP A 867 -1.51 -18.18 35.50
C ASP A 867 -0.01 -18.55 35.67
N LYS A 868 0.66 -17.94 36.65
CA LYS A 868 2.09 -18.14 36.96
C LYS A 868 2.50 -19.61 37.14
N ASP A 869 1.57 -20.46 37.57
CA ASP A 869 1.72 -21.91 37.75
C ASP A 869 1.55 -22.72 36.43
N GLY A 870 1.33 -22.07 35.28
CA GLY A 870 1.00 -22.74 34.00
C GLY A 870 -0.43 -23.28 33.91
N LYS A 871 -1.27 -23.04 34.92
CA LYS A 871 -2.68 -23.48 34.99
C LYS A 871 -3.57 -22.54 34.17
N PRO A 872 -4.51 -23.04 33.34
CA PRO A 872 -5.44 -22.18 32.61
C PRO A 872 -6.42 -21.48 33.56
N ILE A 873 -6.61 -20.17 33.36
CA ILE A 873 -7.55 -19.35 34.15
C ILE A 873 -8.99 -19.72 33.76
N LEU A 874 -9.73 -20.34 34.68
CA LEU A 874 -11.10 -20.79 34.42
C LEU A 874 -12.13 -19.68 34.70
N ASN A 875 -13.21 -19.70 33.91
CA ASN A 875 -14.33 -18.78 34.02
C ASN A 875 -15.63 -19.56 34.20
N ASP A 876 -16.42 -19.21 35.24
CA ASP A 876 -17.60 -20.00 35.62
C ASP A 876 -18.90 -19.19 35.71
N ASP A 877 -18.95 -17.95 35.18
CA ASP A 877 -20.22 -17.25 34.89
C ASP A 877 -20.12 -16.35 33.62
N MET A 878 -21.24 -15.79 33.17
CA MET A 878 -21.38 -14.94 32.00
C MET A 878 -21.18 -13.45 32.31
N ASP A 879 -20.28 -12.77 31.59
CA ASP A 879 -20.06 -11.33 31.72
C ASP A 879 -21.03 -10.52 30.83
N VAL A 880 -21.89 -9.73 31.48
CA VAL A 880 -22.89 -8.85 30.83
C VAL A 880 -22.24 -7.74 30.01
N ALA A 881 -21.13 -7.16 30.46
CA ALA A 881 -20.44 -6.10 29.73
C ALA A 881 -19.78 -6.64 28.45
N LEU A 882 -19.21 -7.85 28.48
CA LEU A 882 -18.64 -8.51 27.29
C LEU A 882 -19.72 -8.86 26.27
N LEU A 883 -20.87 -9.37 26.72
CA LEU A 883 -22.04 -9.64 25.85
C LEU A 883 -22.56 -8.35 25.20
N MET A 884 -22.75 -7.29 25.99
CA MET A 884 -23.21 -6.00 25.48
C MET A 884 -22.19 -5.39 24.51
N LEU A 885 -20.90 -5.36 24.87
CA LEU A 885 -19.81 -4.87 24.03
C LEU A 885 -19.74 -5.58 22.67
N TYR A 886 -19.85 -6.92 22.64
CA TYR A 886 -19.88 -7.63 21.37
C TYR A 886 -21.18 -7.42 20.59
N GLY A 887 -22.33 -7.31 21.29
CA GLY A 887 -23.60 -6.92 20.71
C GLY A 887 -23.54 -5.53 20.06
N HIS A 888 -22.89 -4.55 20.70
CA HIS A 888 -22.67 -3.20 20.18
C HIS A 888 -21.80 -3.18 18.93
N ILE A 889 -20.69 -3.94 18.91
CA ILE A 889 -19.84 -4.10 17.71
C ILE A 889 -20.66 -4.65 16.53
N LEU A 890 -21.49 -5.69 16.76
CA LEU A 890 -22.38 -6.24 15.74
C LEU A 890 -23.46 -5.25 15.29
N TYR A 891 -24.05 -4.52 16.24
CA TYR A 891 -25.10 -3.52 16.00
C TYR A 891 -24.59 -2.35 15.16
N SER A 892 -23.38 -1.84 15.44
CA SER A 892 -22.71 -0.81 14.63
C SER A 892 -22.32 -1.35 13.25
N GLY A 893 -21.96 -2.64 13.13
CA GLY A 893 -21.90 -3.37 11.86
C GLY A 893 -23.27 -3.60 11.17
N THR A 894 -24.33 -2.95 11.65
CA THR A 894 -25.74 -3.09 11.22
C THR A 894 -26.32 -4.50 11.30
N SER A 895 -25.65 -5.41 12.00
CA SER A 895 -25.98 -6.84 12.06
C SER A 895 -27.04 -7.12 13.13
N TYR A 896 -28.16 -6.39 13.07
CA TYR A 896 -29.13 -6.24 14.16
C TYR A 896 -29.74 -7.57 14.66
N ALA A 897 -29.94 -8.56 13.79
CA ALA A 897 -30.41 -9.88 14.21
C ALA A 897 -29.35 -10.62 15.06
N TYR A 898 -28.08 -10.51 14.68
CA TYR A 898 -26.98 -11.09 15.45
C TYR A 898 -26.72 -10.33 16.74
N SER A 899 -26.82 -8.99 16.77
CA SER A 899 -26.69 -8.22 18.02
C SER A 899 -27.82 -8.51 19.00
N LEU A 900 -29.06 -8.67 18.52
CA LEU A 900 -30.21 -9.07 19.34
C LEU A 900 -29.94 -10.37 20.11
N ASN A 901 -29.27 -11.36 19.52
CA ASN A 901 -28.92 -12.60 20.22
C ASN A 901 -28.02 -12.34 21.46
N TYR A 902 -27.05 -11.41 21.38
CA TYR A 902 -26.17 -11.10 22.52
C TYR A 902 -26.84 -10.15 23.53
N PHE A 903 -27.65 -9.20 23.07
CA PHE A 903 -28.45 -8.35 23.96
C PHE A 903 -29.52 -9.15 24.72
N LEU A 904 -30.14 -10.16 24.09
CA LEU A 904 -31.09 -11.06 24.75
C LEU A 904 -30.39 -12.02 25.72
N ARG A 905 -29.17 -12.50 25.43
CA ARG A 905 -28.32 -13.20 26.42
C ARG A 905 -28.02 -12.30 27.62
N ALA A 906 -27.72 -11.02 27.40
CA ALA A 906 -27.47 -10.06 28.49
C ALA A 906 -28.74 -9.77 29.31
N TYR A 907 -29.90 -9.60 28.67
CA TYR A 907 -31.20 -9.42 29.32
C TYR A 907 -31.63 -10.63 30.15
N ALA A 908 -31.29 -11.85 29.73
CA ALA A 908 -31.55 -13.05 30.52
C ALA A 908 -30.72 -13.12 31.83
N LEU A 909 -29.65 -12.33 31.94
CA LEU A 909 -28.80 -12.22 33.13
C LEU A 909 -29.18 -11.01 34.00
N ASP A 910 -29.52 -9.88 33.38
CA ASP A 910 -29.90 -8.62 34.03
C ASP A 910 -31.13 -7.98 33.33
N PRO A 911 -32.35 -8.49 33.55
CA PRO A 911 -33.55 -8.03 32.84
C PRO A 911 -34.05 -6.65 33.30
N ASN A 912 -33.65 -6.24 34.51
CA ASN A 912 -34.01 -4.95 35.09
C ASN A 912 -33.20 -3.78 34.51
N ASN A 913 -32.14 -4.08 33.75
CA ASN A 913 -31.24 -3.09 33.20
C ASN A 913 -31.90 -2.24 32.10
N ALA A 914 -32.18 -0.98 32.42
CA ALA A 914 -32.78 -0.04 31.49
C ALA A 914 -31.96 0.09 30.19
N ILE A 915 -30.63 0.07 30.25
CA ILE A 915 -29.77 0.23 29.08
C ILE A 915 -29.81 -1.01 28.17
N ILE A 916 -29.94 -2.22 28.72
CA ILE A 916 -30.12 -3.43 27.89
C ILE A 916 -31.47 -3.36 27.16
N ASN A 917 -32.54 -2.97 27.86
CA ASN A 917 -33.86 -2.77 27.28
C ASN A 917 -33.87 -1.71 26.15
N LEU A 918 -33.18 -0.58 26.34
CA LEU A 918 -32.97 0.43 25.30
C LEU A 918 -32.28 -0.16 24.05
N ASN A 919 -31.23 -0.95 24.22
CA ASN A 919 -30.46 -1.53 23.11
C ASN A 919 -31.24 -2.61 22.35
N ILE A 920 -31.99 -3.47 23.04
CA ILE A 920 -32.91 -4.44 22.41
C ILE A 920 -33.98 -3.71 21.61
N GLY A 921 -34.61 -2.70 22.23
CA GLY A 921 -35.66 -1.90 21.61
C GLY A 921 -35.21 -1.21 20.33
N LEU A 922 -34.05 -0.53 20.38
CA LEU A 922 -33.43 0.09 19.21
C LEU A 922 -33.00 -0.92 18.15
N ALA A 923 -32.51 -2.11 18.52
CA ALA A 923 -32.12 -3.13 17.56
C ALA A 923 -33.33 -3.70 16.79
N TYR A 924 -34.48 -3.91 17.44
CA TYR A 924 -35.72 -4.26 16.76
C TYR A 924 -36.22 -3.14 15.83
N VAL A 925 -36.21 -1.89 16.30
CA VAL A 925 -36.61 -0.72 15.48
C VAL A 925 -35.70 -0.56 14.27
N HIS A 926 -34.38 -0.55 14.42
CA HIS A 926 -33.43 -0.45 13.30
C HIS A 926 -33.49 -1.65 12.36
N HIS A 927 -33.74 -2.87 12.87
CA HIS A 927 -33.99 -4.02 12.00
C HIS A 927 -35.25 -3.79 11.15
N SER A 928 -36.36 -3.33 11.74
CA SER A 928 -37.62 -3.10 11.01
C SER A 928 -37.50 -2.10 9.83
N LEU A 929 -36.51 -1.20 9.89
CA LEU A 929 -36.22 -0.23 8.84
C LEU A 929 -35.37 -0.81 7.68
N LYS A 930 -34.75 -1.98 7.85
CA LYS A 930 -34.03 -2.66 6.75
C LYS A 930 -35.00 -3.24 5.72
N ARG A 931 -34.54 -3.33 4.47
CA ARG A 931 -35.30 -3.92 3.35
C ARG A 931 -35.71 -5.38 3.62
N GLN A 932 -34.87 -6.13 4.33
CA GLN A 932 -34.99 -7.57 4.62
C GLN A 932 -35.90 -7.92 5.81
N ALA A 933 -36.54 -6.95 6.47
CA ALA A 933 -37.39 -7.23 7.63
C ALA A 933 -38.76 -7.80 7.23
N ASP A 934 -39.03 -9.06 7.60
CA ASP A 934 -40.23 -9.82 7.21
C ASP A 934 -41.53 -9.16 7.66
N ASN A 935 -41.67 -8.86 8.96
CA ASN A 935 -42.85 -8.24 9.54
C ASN A 935 -42.48 -6.99 10.33
N ARG A 936 -42.24 -5.89 9.61
CA ARG A 936 -41.82 -4.60 10.16
C ARG A 936 -42.71 -4.11 11.30
N GLN A 937 -44.03 -4.25 11.17
CA GLN A 937 -44.98 -3.75 12.18
C GLN A 937 -44.89 -4.55 13.49
N PHE A 938 -44.71 -5.86 13.41
CA PHE A 938 -44.49 -6.70 14.60
C PHE A 938 -43.13 -6.39 15.26
N MET A 939 -42.07 -6.18 14.49
CA MET A 939 -40.76 -5.80 15.03
C MET A 939 -40.77 -4.41 15.67
N ILE A 940 -41.49 -3.44 15.09
CA ILE A 940 -41.70 -2.11 15.71
C ILE A 940 -42.45 -2.25 17.04
N LEU A 941 -43.49 -3.10 17.10
CA LEU A 941 -44.22 -3.36 18.33
C LEU A 941 -43.32 -3.98 19.42
N GLN A 942 -42.56 -5.02 19.08
CA GLN A 942 -41.59 -5.65 19.99
C GLN A 942 -40.54 -4.63 20.49
N GLY A 943 -39.98 -3.82 19.58
CA GLY A 943 -39.01 -2.80 19.93
C GLY A 943 -39.58 -1.72 20.85
N LEU A 944 -40.82 -1.28 20.60
CA LEU A 944 -41.51 -0.32 21.45
C LEU A 944 -41.83 -0.87 22.85
N THR A 945 -42.09 -2.17 23.02
CA THR A 945 -42.26 -2.78 24.35
C THR A 945 -41.02 -2.56 25.21
N PHE A 946 -39.84 -3.02 24.76
CA PHE A 946 -38.58 -2.83 25.49
C PHE A 946 -38.22 -1.35 25.70
N LEU A 947 -38.54 -0.47 24.75
CA LEU A 947 -38.36 0.98 24.91
C LEU A 947 -39.30 1.59 25.95
N PHE A 948 -40.53 1.09 26.10
CA PHE A 948 -41.43 1.53 27.15
C PHE A 948 -40.98 1.03 28.52
N ASP A 949 -40.41 -0.16 28.63
CA ASP A 949 -39.88 -0.68 29.90
C ASP A 949 -38.63 0.09 30.34
N TYR A 950 -37.71 0.38 29.41
CA TYR A 950 -36.62 1.36 29.61
C TYR A 950 -37.16 2.73 30.08
N TYR A 951 -38.15 3.28 29.37
CA TYR A 951 -38.70 4.59 29.67
C TYR A 951 -39.39 4.63 31.04
N ASN A 952 -40.17 3.61 31.38
CA ASN A 952 -40.87 3.50 32.65
C ASN A 952 -39.88 3.33 33.82
N SER A 953 -38.77 2.61 33.61
CA SER A 953 -37.67 2.51 34.57
C SER A 953 -36.98 3.87 34.77
N ARG A 954 -36.39 4.45 33.71
CA ARG A 954 -35.63 5.71 33.81
C ARG A 954 -36.47 6.90 34.29
N LYS A 955 -37.73 6.99 33.90
CA LYS A 955 -38.66 8.05 34.36
C LYS A 955 -38.86 8.04 35.89
N GLN A 956 -38.66 6.91 36.56
CA GLN A 956 -38.73 6.80 38.02
C GLN A 956 -37.41 7.15 38.73
N SER A 957 -36.33 7.42 37.99
CA SER A 957 -35.05 7.83 38.56
C SER A 957 -35.15 9.16 39.31
N THR A 958 -34.38 9.30 40.38
CA THR A 958 -34.22 10.55 41.14
C THR A 958 -33.38 11.56 40.36
N ILE A 959 -32.44 11.09 39.55
CA ILE A 959 -31.53 11.88 38.71
C ILE A 959 -32.32 12.56 37.59
N LEU A 960 -32.09 13.85 37.35
CA LEU A 960 -32.82 14.63 36.34
C LEU A 960 -32.42 14.22 34.93
N GLU A 961 -31.12 14.09 34.73
CA GLU A 961 -30.47 13.77 33.46
C GLU A 961 -30.98 12.43 32.91
N GLU A 962 -31.18 11.42 33.76
CA GLU A 962 -31.73 10.11 33.33
C GLU A 962 -33.22 10.18 32.91
N ARG A 963 -34.01 11.09 33.50
CA ARG A 963 -35.40 11.32 33.07
C ARG A 963 -35.43 12.06 31.73
N GLN A 964 -34.59 13.09 31.58
CA GLN A 964 -34.40 13.82 30.32
C GLN A 964 -33.90 12.90 29.19
N GLU A 965 -32.90 12.06 29.46
CA GLU A 965 -32.39 10.97 28.60
C GLU A 965 -33.55 10.10 28.07
N ALA A 966 -34.44 9.66 28.96
CA ALA A 966 -35.56 8.80 28.63
C ALA A 966 -36.60 9.49 27.72
N HIS A 967 -36.97 10.74 28.01
CA HIS A 967 -37.88 11.49 27.13
C HIS A 967 -37.24 11.78 25.77
N TYR A 968 -35.94 12.13 25.73
CA TYR A 968 -35.21 12.42 24.50
C TYR A 968 -35.08 11.19 23.61
N ASN A 969 -34.64 10.05 24.17
CA ASN A 969 -34.47 8.81 23.41
C ASN A 969 -35.80 8.29 22.86
N LEU A 970 -36.88 8.33 23.64
CA LEU A 970 -38.20 7.94 23.16
C LEU A 970 -38.74 8.94 22.10
N ALA A 971 -38.44 10.24 22.21
CA ALA A 971 -38.73 11.22 21.17
C ALA A 971 -37.95 10.93 19.87
N ARG A 972 -36.65 10.60 19.97
CA ARG A 972 -35.79 10.24 18.83
C ARG A 972 -36.29 8.98 18.11
N VAL A 973 -36.82 7.98 18.82
CA VAL A 973 -37.45 6.80 18.20
C VAL A 973 -38.71 7.19 17.42
N TYR A 974 -39.61 8.00 17.99
CA TYR A 974 -40.79 8.47 17.24
C TYR A 974 -40.41 9.35 16.04
N HIS A 975 -39.36 10.15 16.15
CA HIS A 975 -38.82 10.97 15.05
C HIS A 975 -38.28 10.07 13.92
N MET A 976 -37.50 9.04 14.27
CA MET A 976 -36.94 8.05 13.34
C MET A 976 -38.03 7.23 12.61
N LEU A 977 -39.12 6.89 13.30
CA LEU A 977 -40.29 6.23 12.72
C LEU A 977 -41.21 7.17 11.93
N GLY A 978 -40.88 8.47 11.80
CA GLY A 978 -41.68 9.47 11.10
C GLY A 978 -42.94 9.94 11.85
N VAL A 979 -43.12 9.55 13.12
CA VAL A 979 -44.29 9.85 13.94
C VAL A 979 -44.11 11.18 14.68
N SER A 980 -43.86 12.24 13.92
CA SER A 980 -43.42 13.56 14.42
C SER A 980 -44.31 14.16 15.51
N HIS A 981 -45.63 13.91 15.47
CA HIS A 981 -46.56 14.42 16.48
C HIS A 981 -46.36 13.81 17.88
N LEU A 982 -45.87 12.56 17.96
CA LEU A 982 -45.45 11.95 19.23
C LEU A 982 -44.05 12.42 19.61
N ALA A 983 -43.12 12.52 18.66
CA ALA A 983 -41.77 13.01 18.92
C ALA A 983 -41.78 14.40 19.60
N ILE A 984 -42.53 15.36 19.04
CA ILE A 984 -42.70 16.72 19.60
C ILE A 984 -43.24 16.66 21.04
N LYS A 985 -44.20 15.76 21.33
CA LYS A 985 -44.79 15.61 22.67
C LYS A 985 -43.78 15.14 23.73
N TYR A 986 -42.77 14.36 23.36
CA TYR A 986 -41.72 13.90 24.27
C TYR A 986 -40.55 14.89 24.35
N TYR A 987 -40.14 15.52 23.24
CA TYR A 987 -39.17 16.63 23.28
C TYR A 987 -39.63 17.80 24.16
N LEU A 988 -40.93 18.13 24.12
CA LEU A 988 -41.55 19.13 25.01
C LEU A 988 -41.73 18.65 26.48
N ARG A 989 -41.17 17.50 26.87
CA ARG A 989 -41.01 17.09 28.28
C ARG A 989 -39.59 17.37 28.79
N VAL A 990 -38.57 17.14 27.97
CA VAL A 990 -37.18 17.51 28.27
C VAL A 990 -37.13 18.99 28.66
N LEU A 991 -37.62 19.86 27.76
CA LEU A 991 -37.68 21.33 27.90
C LEU A 991 -38.71 21.84 28.95
N LYS A 992 -39.16 20.98 29.85
CA LYS A 992 -40.08 21.29 30.96
C LYS A 992 -39.62 20.72 32.30
N GLU A 993 -38.83 19.66 32.29
CA GLU A 993 -38.22 19.14 33.51
C GLU A 993 -36.97 19.96 33.91
N ASN A 994 -36.52 20.90 33.08
CA ASN A 994 -35.40 21.81 33.36
C ASN A 994 -35.79 23.21 33.89
N ASP A 995 -37.07 23.50 34.14
CA ASP A 995 -37.53 24.80 34.71
C ASP A 995 -37.11 24.94 36.21
N GLY A 996 -35.81 25.04 36.49
CA GLY A 996 -35.26 25.29 37.83
C GLY A 996 -33.89 24.69 38.19
N HIS A 997 -33.19 24.02 37.27
CA HIS A 997 -31.87 23.40 37.55
C HIS A 997 -30.80 23.75 36.50
N GLU A 998 -29.55 23.88 36.96
CA GLU A 998 -28.37 23.99 36.10
C GLU A 998 -27.81 22.57 35.87
N SER A 999 -27.71 22.13 34.60
CA SER A 999 -27.15 20.81 34.26
C SER A 999 -25.63 20.80 34.48
N SER A 1000 -25.11 19.71 35.05
CA SER A 1000 -23.72 19.63 35.52
C SER A 1000 -22.77 18.86 34.59
N ARG A 1001 -23.28 18.12 33.59
CA ARG A 1001 -22.45 17.17 32.80
C ARG A 1001 -22.77 17.04 31.31
N GLU A 1002 -24.03 16.89 30.90
CA GLU A 1002 -24.43 16.82 29.48
C GLU A 1002 -25.74 17.62 29.30
N ASP A 1003 -25.81 18.50 28.30
CA ASP A 1003 -27.00 19.32 28.00
C ASP A 1003 -27.81 18.73 26.82
N ILE A 1004 -28.88 18.02 27.17
CA ILE A 1004 -29.80 17.38 26.22
C ILE A 1004 -30.82 18.40 25.67
N GLU A 1005 -30.92 19.62 26.21
CA GLU A 1005 -31.84 20.66 25.75
C GLU A 1005 -31.40 21.25 24.39
N ILE A 1006 -30.09 21.47 24.19
CA ILE A 1006 -29.52 21.92 22.91
C ILE A 1006 -29.86 20.89 21.82
N ASP A 1007 -29.61 19.62 22.09
CA ASP A 1007 -29.89 18.50 21.18
C ASP A 1007 -31.41 18.38 20.90
N THR A 1008 -32.24 18.56 21.93
CA THR A 1008 -33.69 18.58 21.83
C THR A 1008 -34.21 19.75 20.99
N ALA A 1009 -33.70 20.96 21.22
CA ALA A 1009 -34.07 22.15 20.47
C ALA A 1009 -33.63 22.08 19.01
N TYR A 1010 -32.47 21.48 18.73
CA TYR A 1010 -32.00 21.19 17.37
C TYR A 1010 -32.93 20.22 16.64
N ASN A 1011 -33.32 19.12 17.29
CA ASN A 1011 -34.29 18.16 16.74
C ASN A 1011 -35.67 18.80 16.49
N LEU A 1012 -36.19 19.60 17.44
CA LEU A 1012 -37.45 20.32 17.29
C LEU A 1012 -37.40 21.36 16.17
N LYS A 1013 -36.30 22.12 16.05
CA LYS A 1013 -36.05 23.05 14.93
C LYS A 1013 -36.13 22.32 13.58
N ILE A 1014 -35.53 21.13 13.46
CA ILE A 1014 -35.63 20.31 12.24
C ILE A 1014 -37.08 19.92 11.96
N LEU A 1015 -37.82 19.41 12.94
CA LEU A 1015 -39.23 19.06 12.77
C LEU A 1015 -40.11 20.27 12.37
N CYS A 1016 -39.85 21.45 12.93
CA CYS A 1016 -40.51 22.70 12.54
C CYS A 1016 -40.13 23.16 11.12
N MET A 1017 -38.90 22.90 10.66
CA MET A 1017 -38.46 23.18 9.29
C MET A 1017 -39.10 22.23 8.28
N VAL A 1018 -39.11 20.92 8.55
CA VAL A 1018 -39.73 19.89 7.70
C VAL A 1018 -41.25 20.09 7.59
N THR A 1019 -41.92 20.53 8.65
CA THR A 1019 -43.35 20.91 8.63
C THR A 1019 -43.62 22.32 8.11
N GLY A 1020 -42.61 23.02 7.59
CA GLY A 1020 -42.75 24.37 6.98
C GLY A 1020 -42.93 25.53 7.96
N ASN A 1021 -43.05 25.28 9.26
CA ASN A 1021 -43.21 26.31 10.30
C ASN A 1021 -41.88 26.99 10.66
N LYS A 1022 -41.32 27.71 9.69
CA LYS A 1022 -40.07 28.49 9.83
C LYS A 1022 -40.13 29.53 10.96
N LYS A 1023 -41.33 30.06 11.28
CA LYS A 1023 -41.52 31.00 12.39
C LYS A 1023 -41.21 30.35 13.74
N LEU A 1024 -41.78 29.17 14.01
CA LEU A 1024 -41.53 28.42 15.24
C LEU A 1024 -40.09 27.90 15.30
N ALA A 1025 -39.53 27.42 14.19
CA ALA A 1025 -38.13 27.02 14.11
C ALA A 1025 -37.16 28.15 14.52
N ASN A 1026 -37.42 29.39 14.06
CA ASN A 1026 -36.62 30.57 14.44
C ASN A 1026 -36.79 30.96 15.92
N VAL A 1027 -37.97 30.79 16.51
CA VAL A 1027 -38.19 31.03 17.96
C VAL A 1027 -37.43 30.01 18.81
N ILE A 1028 -37.50 28.73 18.46
CA ILE A 1028 -36.77 27.65 19.16
C ILE A 1028 -35.26 27.90 19.06
N ALA A 1029 -34.76 28.20 17.86
CA ALA A 1029 -33.34 28.50 17.66
C ALA A 1029 -32.87 29.72 18.47
N ARG A 1030 -33.68 30.79 18.54
CA ARG A 1030 -33.36 31.99 19.32
C ARG A 1030 -33.43 31.81 20.84
N LYS A 1031 -34.19 30.83 21.36
CA LYS A 1031 -34.25 30.56 22.81
C LYS A 1031 -33.12 29.63 23.28
N TRP A 1032 -32.75 28.62 22.48
CA TRP A 1032 -31.95 27.48 22.96
C TRP A 1032 -30.70 27.15 22.10
N LEU A 1033 -30.51 27.79 20.95
CA LEU A 1033 -29.42 27.50 19.99
C LEU A 1033 -28.63 28.76 19.62
N VAL A 1034 -28.57 29.73 20.53
CA VAL A 1034 -27.67 30.89 20.46
C VAL A 1034 -26.60 30.68 21.52
N ILE A 1035 -25.35 30.87 21.11
CA ILE A 1035 -24.15 30.87 21.96
C ILE A 1035 -23.88 32.33 22.35
#